data_AF-A0A7X7E366-F1
#
_entry.id   AF-A0A7X7E366-F1
#
_cell.length_a   1.000
_cell.length_b   1.000
_cell.length_c   1.000
_cell.angle_alpha   90.00
_cell.angle_beta   90.00
_cell.angle_gamma   90.00
#
_symmetry.space_group_name_H-M   'P 1'
#
loop_
_entity.id
_entity.type
_entity.pdbx_description
1 polymer ?
#
loop_
_entity_poly.entity_id
_entity_poly.type
_entity_poly.pdbx_seq_one_letter_code
_entity_poly.pdbx_strand_id
1 'polypeptide(L)'
;MAQQSSEYTHIGSPCPSIGFLTESLNSIYQSNCWIGASDEAIKREFSLICYAGGSLGASSWDPYEPQRNAIYNFVDVNNLQGLIITGSMGNFISTSQFETFYKSFKDIPMVCLGPGMPSVPTVVVDNSQGMRELISHLVESHLCRKIAFVRGPEGNQEAEQRLTIFRQVLLEHGLNPDPELIISGDFSRDSGAKAVHYLLDHYGRSFDALVGANDDMALGALKAFQERHIRVPDEVLVVGFDDIEESCFSAPPLTTVRQSFYEMGCKAVELLNELMDGKDVPSTIIVPARMTVRQSCGCFRLGNSTVPEFAKVTLEENRTRLYEEIASVMEQSRMNAAGAIDGRLIQEFSDSFLDELSGKHVSRFIPVVNKVAWMVALSGGDTPGLLKAITVMRHMAHSYYNGSFPPEVEELFQSANLAIADAAARAQAHRRIDADKQATLLRSAGQAIASAFDFDHVLEVVASELIKLEIEECWISLYKGDRAQGEMKLHLGLNNRTRAIIPEKLSEFKAPNLAPPGFITMEKPRSLLLEPLFFRDEQIGIAVFDVLWCRTGFTYEILRQHISSALKGALLMKKVQEQAEALEYANQQLQKLRDAEHAYLEAIKHELELGREIQQSFLPREIPLVGGWEIYPAFQPAREVSGDFYDVFTLPDQKVVLVLSDVSGKDVGAALFMGMIRTLIRALSEQLVSDESDPLNAVDLTNRYLINHHYGNNGRYMYATLFMGVLDPVNCTITYVNAGHNPPAVVNAT
;
A
#
# COMPACT_ATOMS: atom_id res chain seq x y z
N MET A 1 30.34 34.72 -24.31
CA MET A 1 30.50 35.57 -23.11
C MET A 1 30.74 34.64 -21.94
N ALA A 2 32.01 34.58 -21.53
CA ALA A 2 32.49 33.86 -20.37
C ALA A 2 32.20 34.68 -19.10
N GLN A 3 32.25 34.00 -17.94
CA GLN A 3 32.06 34.49 -16.56
C GLN A 3 30.62 34.51 -16.04
N GLN A 4 30.16 33.34 -15.58
CA GLN A 4 29.36 33.17 -14.36
C GLN A 4 29.45 31.69 -13.96
N SER A 5 30.61 31.30 -13.44
CA SER A 5 30.90 29.94 -12.98
C SER A 5 31.94 30.01 -11.86
N SER A 6 31.51 30.44 -10.67
CA SER A 6 32.14 30.10 -9.38
C SER A 6 31.39 30.75 -8.19
N GLU A 7 30.21 30.25 -7.88
CA GLU A 7 29.67 30.34 -6.51
C GLU A 7 29.18 28.94 -6.12
N TYR A 8 30.13 28.02 -5.95
CA TYR A 8 29.94 26.90 -5.03
C TYR A 8 30.14 27.47 -3.63
N THR A 9 29.06 28.01 -3.08
CA THR A 9 28.97 28.46 -1.70
C THR A 9 29.23 27.27 -0.78
N HIS A 10 30.05 27.49 0.24
CA HIS A 10 30.38 26.53 1.30
C HIS A 10 29.20 25.65 1.71
N ILE A 11 29.23 24.36 1.36
CA ILE A 11 28.36 23.35 1.97
C ILE A 11 28.89 23.15 3.39
N GLY A 12 28.17 23.70 4.38
CA GLY A 12 28.44 23.40 5.79
C GLY A 12 28.34 21.89 6.04
N SER A 13 29.06 21.39 7.04
CA SER A 13 28.91 19.98 7.45
C SER A 13 27.42 19.66 7.68
N PRO A 14 26.92 18.52 7.18
CA PRO A 14 25.52 18.16 7.35
C PRO A 14 25.15 18.08 8.84
N CYS A 15 23.93 18.52 9.16
CA CYS A 15 23.36 18.44 10.49
C CYS A 15 23.39 16.98 10.97
N PRO A 16 23.89 16.74 12.20
CA PRO A 16 23.94 15.42 12.79
C PRO A 16 22.57 14.74 12.80
N SER A 17 22.50 13.43 12.52
CA SER A 17 21.23 12.70 12.39
C SER A 17 21.11 11.52 13.36
N ILE A 18 19.93 11.35 13.93
CA ILE A 18 19.54 10.19 14.75
C ILE A 18 18.34 9.47 14.12
N GLY A 19 18.22 8.17 14.37
CA GLY A 19 17.11 7.35 13.90
C GLY A 19 16.07 7.08 14.98
N PHE A 20 14.81 6.91 14.58
CA PHE A 20 13.71 6.48 15.45
C PHE A 20 12.96 5.33 14.77
N LEU A 21 13.02 4.11 15.30
CA LEU A 21 12.34 2.93 14.76
C LEU A 21 11.05 2.68 15.52
N THR A 22 9.95 2.52 14.77
CA THR A 22 8.63 2.19 15.30
C THR A 22 7.88 1.28 14.33
N GLU A 23 6.86 0.57 14.83
CA GLU A 23 6.01 -0.33 14.05
C GLU A 23 4.84 0.34 13.32
N SER A 24 4.42 1.53 13.74
CA SER A 24 3.46 2.39 13.03
C SER A 24 3.30 3.70 13.79
N LEU A 25 2.60 4.66 13.19
CA LEU A 25 2.17 5.89 13.87
C LEU A 25 0.64 5.96 14.03
N ASN A 26 -0.05 4.80 13.97
CA ASN A 26 -1.50 4.72 14.12
C ASN A 26 -1.96 4.84 15.57
N SER A 27 -1.15 4.39 16.53
CA SER A 27 -1.50 4.45 17.95
C SER A 27 -0.95 5.72 18.61
N ILE A 28 -1.71 6.20 19.59
CA ILE A 28 -1.44 7.41 20.38
C ILE A 28 -0.09 7.28 21.10
N TYR A 29 0.29 6.08 21.54
CA TYR A 29 1.58 5.81 22.19
C TYR A 29 2.76 6.18 21.26
N GLN A 30 2.86 5.51 20.11
CA GLN A 30 3.98 5.64 19.18
C GLN A 30 4.02 7.06 18.59
N SER A 31 2.86 7.61 18.21
CA SER A 31 2.78 8.95 17.64
C SER A 31 3.28 10.01 18.62
N ASN A 32 2.88 9.96 19.90
CA ASN A 32 3.32 10.97 20.87
C ASN A 32 4.78 10.80 21.29
N CYS A 33 5.28 9.56 21.43
CA CYS A 33 6.70 9.32 21.66
C CYS A 33 7.55 9.85 20.49
N TRP A 34 7.12 9.64 19.25
CA TRP A 34 7.79 10.17 18.07
C TRP A 34 7.79 11.71 18.03
N ILE A 35 6.65 12.35 18.33
CA ILE A 35 6.57 13.83 18.39
C ILE A 35 7.54 14.37 19.44
N GLY A 36 7.52 13.81 20.66
CA GLY A 36 8.42 14.24 21.74
C GLY A 36 9.90 14.04 21.40
N ALA A 37 10.25 12.90 20.79
CA ALA A 37 11.60 12.66 20.31
C ALA A 37 12.00 13.64 19.20
N SER A 38 11.09 13.92 18.25
CA SER A 38 11.36 14.84 17.16
C SER A 38 11.60 16.27 17.64
N ASP A 39 10.80 16.76 18.59
CA ASP A 39 10.95 18.13 19.10
C ASP A 39 12.24 18.29 19.91
N GLU A 40 12.56 17.30 20.76
CA GLU A 40 13.80 17.32 21.54
C GLU A 40 15.05 17.16 20.65
N ALA A 41 14.96 16.39 19.56
CA ALA A 41 16.03 16.29 18.57
C ALA A 41 16.31 17.65 17.90
N ILE A 42 15.25 18.32 17.41
CA ILE A 42 15.37 19.65 16.78
C ILE A 42 15.94 20.67 17.76
N LYS A 43 15.46 20.67 19.01
CA LYS A 43 15.95 21.56 20.09
C LYS A 43 17.44 21.38 20.37
N ARG A 44 17.98 20.18 20.14
CA ARG A 44 19.40 19.82 20.32
C ARG A 44 20.22 19.88 19.03
N GLU A 45 19.66 20.47 17.97
CA GLU A 45 20.30 20.61 16.67
C GLU A 45 20.59 19.27 15.94
N PHE A 46 19.79 18.23 16.21
CA PHE A 46 19.80 16.96 15.47
C PHE A 46 18.65 16.90 14.47
N SER A 47 18.92 16.28 13.32
CA SER A 47 17.86 15.77 12.45
C SER A 47 17.38 14.40 12.95
N LEU A 48 16.08 14.16 12.96
CA LEU A 48 15.48 12.88 13.30
C LEU A 48 14.89 12.22 12.06
N ILE A 49 15.25 10.97 11.80
CA ILE A 49 14.64 10.14 10.74
C ILE A 49 13.80 9.07 11.42
N CYS A 50 12.48 9.17 11.27
CA CYS A 50 11.53 8.19 11.76
C CYS A 50 11.29 7.10 10.71
N TYR A 51 11.51 5.86 11.11
CA TYR A 51 11.35 4.66 10.33
C TYR A 51 10.05 3.98 10.78
N ALA A 52 8.93 4.34 10.14
CA ALA A 52 7.61 3.79 10.42
C ALA A 52 7.43 2.44 9.71
N GLY A 53 7.97 1.40 10.33
CA GLY A 53 7.93 0.02 9.84
C GLY A 53 6.66 -0.67 10.32
N GLY A 54 6.81 -1.91 10.78
CA GLY A 54 5.75 -2.80 11.27
C GLY A 54 6.25 -3.55 12.50
N SER A 55 5.39 -4.34 13.14
CA SER A 55 5.87 -5.29 14.12
C SER A 55 6.77 -6.32 13.45
N LEU A 56 7.77 -6.83 14.16
CA LEU A 56 8.74 -7.77 13.59
C LEU A 56 8.16 -9.17 13.35
N GLY A 57 7.10 -9.52 14.08
CA GLY A 57 6.28 -10.70 13.85
C GLY A 57 4.93 -10.33 13.27
N ALA A 58 4.25 -11.27 12.62
CA ALA A 58 2.91 -11.04 12.07
C ALA A 58 1.89 -10.86 13.21
N SER A 59 1.24 -9.69 13.25
CA SER A 59 0.05 -9.51 14.09
C SER A 59 -1.14 -10.32 13.54
N SER A 60 -2.14 -10.54 14.39
CA SER A 60 -3.33 -11.31 14.02
C SER A 60 -4.35 -10.50 13.19
N TRP A 61 -4.19 -9.18 13.09
CA TRP A 61 -5.13 -8.27 12.43
C TRP A 61 -4.62 -7.67 11.13
N ASP A 62 -3.30 -7.58 10.91
CA ASP A 62 -2.73 -7.12 9.64
C ASP A 62 -1.74 -8.17 9.07
N PRO A 63 -2.19 -9.03 8.13
CA PRO A 63 -1.35 -10.06 7.53
C PRO A 63 -0.23 -9.48 6.65
N TYR A 64 -0.30 -8.20 6.28
CA TYR A 64 0.69 -7.53 5.43
C TYR A 64 1.64 -6.63 6.22
N GLU A 65 1.51 -6.56 7.55
CA GLU A 65 2.38 -5.79 8.43
C GLU A 65 3.89 -6.05 8.21
N PRO A 66 4.36 -7.30 7.94
CA PRO A 66 5.77 -7.54 7.66
C PRO A 66 6.33 -6.78 6.45
N GLN A 67 5.48 -6.39 5.48
CA GLN A 67 5.93 -5.58 4.34
C GLN A 67 6.41 -4.20 4.74
N ARG A 68 5.94 -3.70 5.88
CA ARG A 68 6.38 -2.41 6.40
C ARG A 68 7.85 -2.43 6.80
N ASN A 69 8.37 -3.57 7.23
CA ASN A 69 9.74 -3.71 7.75
C ASN A 69 10.83 -3.52 6.69
N ALA A 70 10.46 -3.41 5.40
CA ALA A 70 11.39 -3.08 4.31
C ALA A 70 12.17 -1.79 4.55
N ILE A 71 11.55 -0.82 5.23
CA ILE A 71 12.15 0.47 5.55
C ILE A 71 13.35 0.36 6.50
N TYR A 72 13.49 -0.72 7.27
CA TYR A 72 14.65 -0.91 8.14
C TYR A 72 15.95 -1.14 7.36
N ASN A 73 15.87 -1.48 6.07
CA ASN A 73 17.05 -1.52 5.18
C ASN A 73 17.65 -0.12 4.92
N PHE A 74 16.91 0.96 5.24
CA PHE A 74 17.37 2.33 5.07
C PHE A 74 18.03 2.91 6.34
N VAL A 75 18.13 2.13 7.41
CA VAL A 75 18.85 2.54 8.61
C VAL A 75 20.36 2.51 8.34
N ASP A 76 20.95 3.68 8.14
CA ASP A 76 22.39 3.83 7.87
C ASP A 76 23.20 4.02 9.16
N VAL A 77 23.71 2.92 9.71
CA VAL A 77 24.57 2.96 10.92
C VAL A 77 25.88 3.74 10.75
N ASN A 78 26.30 4.05 9.52
CA ASN A 78 27.53 4.83 9.30
C ASN A 78 27.29 6.34 9.34
N ASN A 79 26.06 6.78 9.08
CA ASN A 79 25.68 8.18 9.01
C ASN A 79 24.80 8.62 10.20
N LEU A 80 24.09 7.68 10.83
CA LEU A 80 23.38 7.93 12.08
C LEU A 80 24.35 7.91 13.26
N GLN A 81 24.14 8.82 14.21
CA GLN A 81 24.95 8.90 15.42
C GLN A 81 24.33 8.17 16.61
N GLY A 82 23.03 7.87 16.51
CA GLY A 82 22.31 7.15 17.53
C GLY A 82 20.94 6.69 17.04
N LEU A 83 20.36 5.75 17.78
CA LEU A 83 19.12 5.07 17.41
C LEU A 83 18.17 4.97 18.60
N ILE A 84 16.92 5.37 18.42
CA ILE A 84 15.83 5.08 19.34
C ILE A 84 15.01 3.94 18.74
N ILE A 85 14.72 2.90 19.52
CA ILE A 85 13.89 1.76 19.10
C ILE A 85 12.71 1.61 20.06
N THR A 86 11.50 1.41 19.54
CA THR A 86 10.35 1.06 20.38
C THR A 86 10.34 -0.43 20.70
N GLY A 87 10.21 -0.78 21.99
CA GLY A 87 10.12 -2.18 22.44
C GLY A 87 8.86 -2.90 21.93
N SER A 88 7.82 -2.14 21.60
CA SER A 88 6.56 -2.64 21.04
C SER A 88 6.71 -3.35 19.69
N MET A 89 7.74 -3.04 18.91
CA MET A 89 8.10 -3.78 17.69
C MET A 89 8.37 -5.28 17.95
N GLY A 90 8.78 -5.62 19.18
CA GLY A 90 9.08 -6.98 19.63
C GLY A 90 7.87 -7.78 20.13
N ASN A 91 6.66 -7.21 20.17
CA ASN A 91 5.50 -7.81 20.84
C ASN A 91 5.06 -9.18 20.28
N PHE A 92 5.35 -9.49 19.02
CA PHE A 92 4.95 -10.75 18.36
C PHE A 92 6.13 -11.69 18.08
N ILE A 93 7.28 -11.47 18.72
CA ILE A 93 8.46 -12.31 18.59
C ILE A 93 9.06 -12.59 19.97
N SER A 94 9.94 -13.60 20.04
CA SER A 94 10.69 -13.88 21.27
C SER A 94 11.71 -12.78 21.57
N THR A 95 12.04 -12.59 22.86
CA THR A 95 13.11 -11.67 23.29
C THR A 95 14.44 -11.92 22.57
N SER A 96 14.78 -13.19 22.31
CA SER A 96 15.99 -13.56 21.55
C SER A 96 15.95 -13.13 20.07
N GLN A 97 14.78 -13.18 19.44
CA GLN A 97 14.61 -12.70 18.05
C GLN A 97 14.71 -11.17 18.02
N PHE A 98 14.12 -10.49 18.99
CA PHE A 98 14.22 -9.03 19.09
C PHE A 98 15.67 -8.59 19.35
N GLU A 99 16.39 -9.31 20.22
CA GLU A 99 17.82 -9.13 20.45
C GLU A 99 18.66 -9.35 19.20
N THR A 100 18.33 -10.35 18.39
CA THR A 100 19.01 -10.56 17.12
C THR A 100 18.80 -9.39 16.16
N PHE A 101 17.59 -8.83 16.12
CA PHE A 101 17.26 -7.66 15.29
C PHE A 101 18.05 -6.43 15.72
N TYR A 102 17.95 -5.99 16.98
CA TYR A 102 18.63 -4.74 17.35
C TYR A 102 20.17 -4.86 17.40
N LYS A 103 20.71 -6.07 17.55
CA LYS A 103 22.16 -6.31 17.44
C LYS A 103 22.73 -6.00 16.05
N SER A 104 21.90 -5.91 15.00
CA SER A 104 22.37 -5.43 13.70
C SER A 104 22.77 -3.95 13.72
N PHE A 105 22.38 -3.19 14.75
CA PHE A 105 22.67 -1.76 14.91
C PHE A 105 23.65 -1.48 16.06
N LYS A 106 24.36 -2.50 16.56
CA LYS A 106 25.23 -2.41 17.76
C LYS A 106 26.39 -1.42 17.66
N ASP A 107 26.72 -0.95 16.46
CA ASP A 107 27.86 -0.06 16.20
C ASP A 107 27.55 1.41 16.49
N ILE A 108 26.29 1.75 16.80
CA ILE A 108 25.85 3.09 17.23
C ILE A 108 25.15 3.06 18.60
N PRO A 109 25.26 4.13 19.40
CA PRO A 109 24.50 4.30 20.64
C PRO A 109 23.00 4.09 20.42
N MET A 110 22.35 3.41 21.37
CA MET A 110 20.95 3.03 21.23
C MET A 110 20.19 3.21 22.55
N VAL A 111 18.94 3.64 22.44
CA VAL A 111 17.98 3.74 23.55
C VAL A 111 16.68 3.04 23.17
N CYS A 112 16.09 2.32 24.11
CA CYS A 112 14.80 1.65 23.95
C CYS A 112 13.67 2.44 24.60
N LEU A 113 12.54 2.59 23.91
CA LEU A 113 11.28 3.09 24.46
C LEU A 113 10.36 1.93 24.83
N GLY A 114 10.03 1.80 26.12
CA GLY A 114 9.30 0.66 26.66
C GLY A 114 10.22 -0.49 27.08
N PRO A 115 9.66 -1.54 27.68
CA PRO A 115 10.43 -2.65 28.20
C PRO A 115 10.89 -3.57 27.05
N GLY A 116 12.05 -4.22 27.18
CA GLY A 116 12.42 -5.31 26.25
C GLY A 116 13.86 -5.40 25.77
N MET A 117 14.83 -4.64 26.32
CA MET A 117 16.23 -4.71 25.85
C MET A 117 17.24 -4.70 27.01
N PRO A 118 17.65 -5.86 27.55
CA PRO A 118 18.55 -5.94 28.72
C PRO A 118 19.93 -5.27 28.54
N SER A 119 20.41 -5.18 27.30
CA SER A 119 21.73 -4.64 26.96
C SER A 119 21.70 -3.19 26.46
N VAL A 120 20.54 -2.53 26.52
CA VAL A 120 20.32 -1.20 25.96
C VAL A 120 19.59 -0.36 27.02
N PRO A 121 20.05 0.87 27.30
CA PRO A 121 19.31 1.77 28.19
C PRO A 121 17.86 1.95 27.76
N THR A 122 16.95 1.88 28.71
CA THR A 122 15.49 1.87 28.46
C THR A 122 14.83 3.07 29.12
N VAL A 123 13.85 3.66 28.45
CA VAL A 123 12.91 4.63 29.01
C VAL A 123 11.56 3.95 29.14
N VAL A 124 11.10 3.76 30.37
CA VAL A 124 9.85 3.05 30.69
C VAL A 124 8.92 3.95 31.49
N VAL A 125 7.63 3.65 31.45
CA VAL A 125 6.64 4.32 32.30
C VAL A 125 6.61 3.69 33.70
N ASP A 126 6.28 4.48 34.72
CA ASP A 126 6.02 3.95 36.06
C ASP A 126 4.64 3.26 36.15
N ASN A 127 4.54 2.03 35.65
CA ASN A 127 3.34 1.20 35.83
C ASN A 127 3.02 0.99 37.31
N SER A 128 4.03 0.87 38.17
CA SER A 128 3.88 0.52 39.58
C SER A 128 3.17 1.63 40.34
N GLN A 129 3.70 2.85 40.30
CA GLN A 129 3.10 3.98 41.01
C GLN A 129 1.68 4.25 40.50
N GLY A 130 1.50 4.33 39.17
CA GLY A 130 0.20 4.66 38.58
C GLY A 130 -0.88 3.62 38.92
N MET A 131 -0.59 2.33 38.77
CA MET A 131 -1.53 1.26 39.12
C MET A 131 -1.80 1.21 40.63
N ARG A 132 -0.79 1.38 41.48
CA ARG A 132 -0.97 1.41 42.94
C ARG A 132 -1.92 2.52 43.35
N GLU A 133 -1.68 3.75 42.89
CA GLU A 133 -2.54 4.90 43.17
C GLU A 133 -3.99 4.64 42.73
N LEU A 134 -4.19 4.11 41.52
CA LEU A 134 -5.51 3.82 40.97
C LEU A 134 -6.27 2.74 41.75
N ILE A 135 -5.63 1.61 42.04
CA ILE A 135 -6.28 0.50 42.74
C ILE A 135 -6.51 0.83 44.21
N SER A 136 -5.55 1.45 44.89
CA SER A 136 -5.74 1.96 46.26
C SER A 136 -6.90 2.96 46.31
N HIS A 137 -7.04 3.84 45.32
CA HIS A 137 -8.17 4.77 45.26
C HIS A 137 -9.52 4.04 45.23
N LEU A 138 -9.67 2.98 44.41
CA LEU A 138 -10.90 2.17 44.39
C LEU A 138 -11.18 1.50 45.74
N VAL A 139 -10.15 0.94 46.38
CA VAL A 139 -10.31 0.17 47.62
C VAL A 139 -10.52 1.07 48.84
N GLU A 140 -9.80 2.19 48.93
CA GLU A 140 -9.79 3.09 50.09
C GLU A 140 -10.86 4.17 49.99
N SER A 141 -10.98 4.82 48.83
CA SER A 141 -11.89 5.96 48.65
C SER A 141 -13.31 5.51 48.28
N HIS A 142 -13.44 4.43 47.51
CA HIS A 142 -14.71 3.90 47.04
C HIS A 142 -15.14 2.60 47.72
N LEU A 143 -14.32 2.07 48.62
CA LEU A 143 -14.60 0.86 49.40
C LEU A 143 -14.90 -0.37 48.53
N CYS A 144 -14.38 -0.41 47.30
CA CYS A 144 -14.54 -1.56 46.40
C CYS A 144 -13.89 -2.81 47.00
N ARG A 145 -14.55 -3.95 46.84
CA ARG A 145 -14.11 -5.26 47.35
C ARG A 145 -13.96 -6.28 46.24
N LYS A 146 -14.87 -6.29 45.26
CA LYS A 146 -14.82 -7.16 44.08
C LYS A 146 -14.52 -6.32 42.85
N ILE A 147 -13.30 -6.42 42.34
CA ILE A 147 -12.83 -5.62 41.21
C ILE A 147 -12.52 -6.54 40.04
N ALA A 148 -13.19 -6.32 38.92
CA ALA A 148 -12.88 -6.99 37.66
C ALA A 148 -11.70 -6.32 36.96
N PHE A 149 -10.86 -7.11 36.30
CA PHE A 149 -9.69 -6.63 35.59
C PHE A 149 -9.68 -7.19 34.17
N VAL A 150 -9.73 -6.30 33.18
CA VAL A 150 -9.55 -6.65 31.77
C VAL A 150 -8.07 -6.48 31.44
N ARG A 151 -7.35 -7.61 31.36
CA ARG A 151 -5.91 -7.62 31.08
C ARG A 151 -5.64 -7.36 29.59
N GLY A 152 -4.44 -6.89 29.26
CA GLY A 152 -3.96 -6.86 27.88
C GLY A 152 -3.54 -8.25 27.36
N PRO A 153 -2.98 -8.31 26.14
CA PRO A 153 -2.52 -9.54 25.50
C PRO A 153 -1.59 -10.37 26.38
N GLU A 154 -1.67 -11.70 26.25
CA GLU A 154 -0.76 -12.62 26.92
C GLU A 154 0.67 -12.52 26.37
N GLY A 155 1.65 -12.51 27.27
CA GLY A 155 3.07 -12.34 26.92
C GLY A 155 3.52 -10.89 26.70
N ASN A 156 2.61 -9.91 26.66
CA ASN A 156 2.99 -8.51 26.64
C ASN A 156 3.48 -8.05 28.03
N GLN A 157 4.71 -7.56 28.12
CA GLN A 157 5.37 -7.27 29.40
C GLN A 157 4.63 -6.19 30.22
N GLU A 158 4.13 -5.14 29.58
CA GLU A 158 3.38 -4.07 30.23
C GLU A 158 2.05 -4.59 30.81
N ALA A 159 1.32 -5.41 30.04
CA ALA A 159 0.08 -6.03 30.49
C ALA A 159 0.30 -6.93 31.72
N GLU A 160 1.36 -7.76 31.69
CA GLU A 160 1.71 -8.64 32.81
C GLU A 160 2.15 -7.87 34.06
N GLN A 161 2.90 -6.78 33.88
CA GLN A 161 3.26 -5.89 34.98
C GLN A 161 2.02 -5.29 35.64
N ARG A 162 1.11 -4.70 34.86
CA ARG A 162 -0.13 -4.09 35.38
C ARG A 162 -1.00 -5.11 36.12
N LEU A 163 -1.13 -6.34 35.59
CA LEU A 163 -1.86 -7.42 36.24
C LEU A 163 -1.19 -7.87 37.56
N THR A 164 0.14 -7.95 37.57
CA THR A 164 0.91 -8.32 38.77
C THR A 164 0.72 -7.28 39.88
N ILE A 165 0.81 -5.98 39.53
CA ILE A 165 0.61 -4.88 40.46
C ILE A 165 -0.83 -4.87 40.98
N PHE A 166 -1.83 -5.06 40.10
CA PHE A 166 -3.23 -5.19 40.50
C PHE A 166 -3.44 -6.27 41.58
N ARG A 167 -2.91 -7.48 41.34
CA ARG A 167 -2.99 -8.59 42.31
C ARG A 167 -2.30 -8.24 43.63
N GLN A 168 -1.10 -7.67 43.55
CA GLN A 168 -0.32 -7.31 44.72
C GLN A 168 -1.04 -6.26 45.58
N VAL A 169 -1.58 -5.21 44.97
CA VAL A 169 -2.26 -4.13 45.70
C VAL A 169 -3.52 -4.63 46.39
N LEU A 170 -4.30 -5.49 45.73
CA LEU A 170 -5.46 -6.11 46.38
C LEU A 170 -5.05 -6.91 47.62
N LEU A 171 -4.00 -7.72 47.53
CA LEU A 171 -3.48 -8.50 48.65
C LEU A 171 -2.96 -7.61 49.79
N GLU A 172 -2.27 -6.51 49.47
CA GLU A 172 -1.79 -5.52 50.44
C GLU A 172 -2.96 -4.88 51.22
N HIS A 173 -4.15 -4.76 50.61
CA HIS A 173 -5.37 -4.27 51.26
C HIS A 173 -6.25 -5.39 51.84
N GLY A 174 -5.76 -6.63 51.91
CA GLY A 174 -6.47 -7.77 52.48
C GLY A 174 -7.60 -8.33 51.60
N LEU A 175 -7.58 -8.05 50.30
CA LEU A 175 -8.53 -8.56 49.30
C LEU A 175 -7.87 -9.67 48.46
N ASN A 176 -8.57 -10.78 48.26
CA ASN A 176 -8.09 -11.84 47.38
C ASN A 176 -8.57 -11.56 45.94
N PRO A 177 -7.66 -11.43 44.95
CA PRO A 177 -8.04 -11.26 43.56
C PRO A 177 -8.78 -12.52 43.07
N ASP A 178 -9.98 -12.34 42.56
CA ASP A 178 -10.81 -13.42 42.03
C ASP A 178 -10.36 -13.78 40.60
N PRO A 179 -9.85 -15.01 40.34
CA PRO A 179 -9.43 -15.41 39.01
C PRO A 179 -10.57 -15.34 37.98
N GLU A 180 -11.83 -15.50 38.39
CA GLU A 180 -13.00 -15.46 37.51
C GLU A 180 -13.32 -14.03 37.01
N LEU A 181 -12.83 -13.02 37.71
CA LEU A 181 -12.99 -11.60 37.36
C LEU A 181 -11.80 -11.04 36.57
N ILE A 182 -10.81 -11.86 36.22
CA ILE A 182 -9.68 -11.48 35.36
C ILE A 182 -9.97 -11.95 33.95
N ILE A 183 -10.33 -11.01 33.07
CA ILE A 183 -10.76 -11.31 31.70
C ILE A 183 -9.67 -10.95 30.70
N SER A 184 -9.39 -11.86 29.77
CA SER A 184 -8.43 -11.63 28.69
C SER A 184 -8.93 -10.56 27.73
N GLY A 185 -8.07 -9.59 27.44
CA GLY A 185 -8.27 -8.58 26.41
C GLY A 185 -7.01 -8.41 25.54
N ASP A 186 -7.09 -7.49 24.60
CA ASP A 186 -6.09 -7.29 23.54
C ASP A 186 -5.73 -5.81 23.32
N PHE A 187 -5.98 -4.97 24.34
CA PHE A 187 -5.88 -3.51 24.28
C PHE A 187 -6.87 -2.81 23.35
N SER A 188 -7.79 -3.53 22.69
CA SER A 188 -8.84 -2.94 21.87
C SER A 188 -10.13 -2.63 22.65
N ARG A 189 -10.93 -1.70 22.13
CA ARG A 189 -12.28 -1.42 22.65
C ARG A 189 -13.20 -2.63 22.59
N ASP A 190 -13.06 -3.43 21.53
CA ASP A 190 -13.89 -4.60 21.30
C ASP A 190 -13.66 -5.66 22.38
N SER A 191 -12.41 -5.90 22.80
CA SER A 191 -12.14 -6.81 23.90
C SER A 191 -12.66 -6.30 25.25
N GLY A 192 -12.61 -4.99 25.49
CA GLY A 192 -13.25 -4.35 26.65
C GLY A 192 -14.77 -4.56 26.70
N ALA A 193 -15.45 -4.37 25.57
CA ALA A 193 -16.90 -4.60 25.46
C ALA A 193 -17.26 -6.08 25.65
N LYS A 194 -16.52 -6.99 25.00
CA LYS A 194 -16.67 -8.44 25.16
C LYS A 194 -16.47 -8.89 26.60
N ALA A 195 -15.51 -8.30 27.32
CA ALA A 195 -15.28 -8.60 28.73
C ALA A 195 -16.49 -8.24 29.60
N VAL A 196 -17.12 -7.08 29.36
CA VAL A 196 -18.35 -6.69 30.06
C VAL A 196 -19.49 -7.67 29.76
N HIS A 197 -19.73 -8.02 28.50
CA HIS A 197 -20.77 -9.00 28.17
C HIS A 197 -20.52 -10.35 28.85
N TYR A 198 -19.30 -10.86 28.78
CA TYR A 198 -18.91 -12.10 29.45
C TYR A 198 -19.18 -12.05 30.96
N LEU A 199 -18.72 -10.99 31.63
CA LEU A 199 -18.90 -10.82 33.07
C LEU A 199 -20.38 -10.76 33.46
N LEU A 200 -21.18 -9.98 32.74
CA LEU A 200 -22.60 -9.82 33.02
C LEU A 200 -23.39 -11.11 32.75
N ASP A 201 -23.06 -11.86 31.70
CA ASP A 201 -23.80 -13.07 31.32
C ASP A 201 -23.49 -14.25 32.25
N HIS A 202 -22.28 -14.33 32.82
CA HIS A 202 -21.86 -15.44 33.69
C HIS A 202 -22.02 -15.12 35.18
N TYR A 203 -21.77 -13.87 35.58
CA TYR A 203 -21.70 -13.48 36.99
C TYR A 203 -22.69 -12.36 37.35
N GLY A 204 -23.39 -11.77 36.38
CA GLY A 204 -24.21 -10.59 36.58
C GLY A 204 -23.37 -9.39 37.02
N ARG A 205 -23.99 -8.46 37.75
CA ARG A 205 -23.33 -7.28 38.34
C ARG A 205 -22.76 -7.60 39.73
N SER A 206 -21.98 -8.66 39.85
CA SER A 206 -21.43 -9.12 41.14
C SER A 206 -20.10 -8.46 41.53
N PHE A 207 -19.70 -7.39 40.85
CA PHE A 207 -18.45 -6.66 41.05
C PHE A 207 -18.72 -5.15 41.15
N ASP A 208 -17.87 -4.45 41.90
CA ASP A 208 -18.02 -3.03 42.24
C ASP A 208 -17.37 -2.11 41.20
N ALA A 209 -16.29 -2.59 40.57
CA ALA A 209 -15.49 -1.82 39.63
C ALA A 209 -14.89 -2.71 38.54
N LEU A 210 -14.65 -2.13 37.37
CA LEU A 210 -13.89 -2.71 36.27
C LEU A 210 -12.66 -1.85 35.96
N VAL A 211 -11.50 -2.48 35.95
CA VAL A 211 -10.21 -1.88 35.59
C VAL A 211 -9.82 -2.39 34.21
N GLY A 212 -9.75 -1.50 33.23
CA GLY A 212 -9.09 -1.80 31.96
C GLY A 212 -7.59 -1.62 32.10
N ALA A 213 -6.79 -2.59 31.61
CA ALA A 213 -5.34 -2.42 31.58
C ALA A 213 -4.89 -1.28 30.64
N ASN A 214 -5.79 -0.77 29.78
CA ASN A 214 -5.64 0.49 29.06
C ASN A 214 -7.00 1.21 28.91
N ASP A 215 -6.97 2.45 28.41
CA ASP A 215 -8.14 3.31 28.23
C ASP A 215 -9.08 2.77 27.15
N ASP A 216 -8.58 2.24 26.04
CA ASP A 216 -9.45 1.70 24.98
C ASP A 216 -10.33 0.55 25.51
N MET A 217 -9.78 -0.40 26.28
CA MET A 217 -10.59 -1.45 26.90
C MET A 217 -11.59 -0.87 27.91
N ALA A 218 -11.20 0.14 28.70
CA ALA A 218 -12.11 0.80 29.65
C ALA A 218 -13.25 1.56 28.95
N LEU A 219 -12.96 2.26 27.84
CA LEU A 219 -13.96 2.94 27.00
C LEU A 219 -14.90 1.93 26.32
N GLY A 220 -14.37 0.80 25.85
CA GLY A 220 -15.16 -0.32 25.36
C GLY A 220 -16.12 -0.86 26.43
N ALA A 221 -15.64 -0.98 27.67
CA ALA A 221 -16.45 -1.39 28.80
C ALA A 221 -17.55 -0.37 29.14
N LEU A 222 -17.24 0.94 29.18
CA LEU A 222 -18.23 2.01 29.38
C LEU A 222 -19.39 1.89 28.37
N LYS A 223 -19.05 1.73 27.09
CA LYS A 223 -20.05 1.57 26.03
C LYS A 223 -20.92 0.32 26.24
N ALA A 224 -20.32 -0.81 26.56
CA ALA A 224 -21.05 -2.06 26.79
C ALA A 224 -21.97 -1.99 28.04
N PHE A 225 -21.56 -1.30 29.10
CA PHE A 225 -22.44 -1.04 30.25
C PHE A 225 -23.62 -0.16 29.86
N GLN A 226 -23.39 0.89 29.08
CA GLN A 226 -24.45 1.77 28.57
C GLN A 226 -25.47 1.00 27.71
N GLU A 227 -25.00 0.11 26.82
CA GLU A 227 -25.85 -0.77 26.01
C GLU A 227 -26.70 -1.74 26.85
N ARG A 228 -26.21 -2.12 28.04
CA ARG A 228 -26.94 -2.94 29.03
C ARG A 228 -27.75 -2.09 30.02
N HIS A 229 -27.85 -0.78 29.81
CA HIS A 229 -28.53 0.19 30.69
C HIS A 229 -27.99 0.20 32.14
N ILE A 230 -26.72 -0.16 32.33
CA ILE A 230 -26.03 -0.09 33.62
C ILE A 230 -25.33 1.27 33.71
N ARG A 231 -25.59 2.01 34.79
CA ARG A 231 -25.03 3.36 34.95
C ARG A 231 -23.64 3.32 35.57
N VAL A 232 -22.70 3.97 34.90
CA VAL A 232 -21.39 4.32 35.45
C VAL A 232 -21.45 5.81 35.82
N PRO A 233 -21.05 6.22 37.03
CA PRO A 233 -20.48 5.44 38.13
C PRO A 233 -21.51 4.86 39.12
N ASP A 234 -22.82 5.14 38.97
CA ASP A 234 -23.84 4.86 40.00
C ASP A 234 -23.94 3.38 40.41
N GLU A 235 -23.74 2.46 39.47
CA GLU A 235 -23.93 1.02 39.67
C GLU A 235 -22.64 0.22 39.54
N VAL A 236 -21.67 0.71 38.79
CA VAL A 236 -20.35 0.10 38.64
C VAL A 236 -19.35 1.19 38.31
N LEU A 237 -18.15 1.11 38.88
CA LEU A 237 -17.06 2.03 38.56
C LEU A 237 -16.25 1.50 37.38
N VAL A 238 -15.73 2.40 36.55
CA VAL A 238 -14.84 2.02 35.46
C VAL A 238 -13.60 2.91 35.50
N VAL A 239 -12.44 2.30 35.41
CA VAL A 239 -11.16 3.01 35.34
C VAL A 239 -10.27 2.43 34.25
N GLY A 240 -9.39 3.28 33.69
CA GLY A 240 -8.45 2.90 32.63
C GLY A 240 -6.99 3.21 32.99
N PHE A 241 -6.15 3.19 31.95
CA PHE A 241 -4.73 3.50 31.98
C PHE A 241 -4.35 4.04 30.60
N ASP A 242 -3.63 5.17 30.50
CA ASP A 242 -3.02 5.84 29.32
C ASP A 242 -3.32 7.35 29.35
N ASP A 243 -4.54 7.73 29.77
CA ASP A 243 -5.11 9.07 29.65
C ASP A 243 -5.16 9.61 28.21
N ILE A 244 -5.68 8.80 27.30
CA ILE A 244 -5.91 9.23 25.91
C ILE A 244 -6.92 10.38 25.86
N GLU A 245 -6.86 11.20 24.80
CA GLU A 245 -7.69 12.41 24.68
C GLU A 245 -9.20 12.11 24.86
N GLU A 246 -9.69 11.02 24.28
CA GLU A 246 -11.09 10.62 24.37
C GLU A 246 -11.57 10.32 25.80
N SER A 247 -10.66 9.89 26.69
CA SER A 247 -10.97 9.64 28.10
C SER A 247 -11.55 10.87 28.79
N CYS A 248 -11.16 12.08 28.38
CA CYS A 248 -11.70 13.35 28.88
C CYS A 248 -13.17 13.58 28.51
N PHE A 249 -13.62 13.00 27.39
CA PHE A 249 -14.89 13.33 26.73
C PHE A 249 -15.90 12.17 26.71
N SER A 250 -15.49 11.01 27.19
CA SER A 250 -16.38 9.88 27.44
C SER A 250 -17.52 10.27 28.41
N ALA A 251 -18.58 9.47 28.42
CA ALA A 251 -19.76 9.71 29.25
C ALA A 251 -19.99 8.51 30.19
N PRO A 252 -19.62 8.61 31.49
CA PRO A 252 -18.93 9.73 32.14
C PRO A 252 -17.43 9.82 31.76
N PRO A 253 -16.77 10.98 31.93
CA PRO A 253 -15.33 11.11 31.72
C PRO A 253 -14.53 10.10 32.55
N LEU A 254 -13.62 9.40 31.88
CA LEU A 254 -12.91 8.25 32.41
C LEU A 254 -11.80 8.66 33.39
N THR A 255 -11.86 8.13 34.61
CA THR A 255 -10.76 8.10 35.58
C THR A 255 -9.71 7.12 35.09
N THR A 256 -8.46 7.54 35.03
CA THR A 256 -7.39 6.78 34.38
C THR A 256 -6.02 7.14 34.97
N VAL A 257 -4.95 6.52 34.49
CA VAL A 257 -3.56 6.87 34.79
C VAL A 257 -2.93 7.51 33.56
N ARG A 258 -2.46 8.74 33.69
CA ARG A 258 -1.77 9.46 32.62
C ARG A 258 -0.35 8.96 32.47
N GLN A 259 -0.01 8.57 31.24
CA GLN A 259 1.36 8.31 30.81
C GLN A 259 1.88 9.49 29.99
N SER A 260 3.03 10.05 30.35
CA SER A 260 3.63 11.15 29.61
C SER A 260 4.38 10.65 28.36
N PHE A 261 3.67 10.16 27.34
CA PHE A 261 4.28 9.61 26.11
C PHE A 261 5.23 10.59 25.40
N TYR A 262 4.84 11.87 25.33
CA TYR A 262 5.69 12.94 24.79
C TYR A 262 7.01 13.05 25.58
N GLU A 263 6.93 13.07 26.91
CA GLU A 263 8.09 13.16 27.79
C GLU A 263 8.99 11.92 27.65
N MET A 264 8.42 10.72 27.47
CA MET A 264 9.21 9.52 27.18
C MET A 264 10.05 9.71 25.90
N GLY A 265 9.45 10.25 24.85
CA GLY A 265 10.15 10.60 23.61
C GLY A 265 11.29 11.59 23.82
N CYS A 266 11.03 12.68 24.55
CA CYS A 266 12.07 13.65 24.90
C CYS A 266 13.20 12.99 25.71
N LYS A 267 12.86 12.25 26.77
CA LYS A 267 13.82 11.55 27.64
C LYS A 267 14.68 10.56 26.87
N ALA A 268 14.12 9.87 25.86
CA ALA A 268 14.89 8.97 25.02
C ALA A 268 15.98 9.70 24.23
N VAL A 269 15.69 10.89 23.69
CA VAL A 269 16.69 11.73 23.00
C VAL A 269 17.70 12.32 23.97
N GLU A 270 17.27 12.77 25.15
CA GLU A 270 18.19 13.25 26.20
C GLU A 270 19.20 12.16 26.59
N LEU A 271 18.70 10.96 26.88
CA LEU A 271 19.51 9.79 27.24
C LEU A 271 20.43 9.37 26.09
N LEU A 272 19.94 9.38 24.85
CA LEU A 272 20.75 9.06 23.68
C LEU A 272 21.87 10.07 23.48
N ASN A 273 21.59 11.36 23.67
CA ASN A 273 22.61 12.41 23.61
C ASN A 273 23.69 12.22 24.67
N GLU A 274 23.32 11.87 25.90
CA GLU A 274 24.29 11.56 26.96
C GLU A 274 25.16 10.34 26.61
N LEU A 275 24.58 9.30 26.02
CA LEU A 275 25.32 8.14 25.52
C LEU A 275 26.29 8.51 24.39
N MET A 276 25.86 9.33 23.44
CA MET A 276 26.70 9.83 22.35
C MET A 276 27.87 10.69 22.87
N ASP A 277 27.68 11.42 23.96
CA ASP A 277 28.72 12.16 24.68
C ASP A 277 29.69 11.24 25.47
N GLY A 278 29.44 9.93 25.51
CA GLY A 278 30.23 8.95 26.27
C GLY A 278 30.02 9.00 27.78
N LYS A 279 28.89 9.55 28.25
CA LYS A 279 28.54 9.58 29.67
C LYS A 279 28.03 8.22 30.13
N ASP A 280 28.24 7.92 31.42
CA ASP A 280 27.61 6.77 32.05
C ASP A 280 26.14 7.13 32.35
N VAL A 281 25.22 6.29 31.89
CA VAL A 281 23.78 6.54 32.00
C VAL A 281 23.08 5.39 32.72
N PRO A 282 21.97 5.66 33.42
CA PRO A 282 21.17 4.59 34.02
C PRO A 282 20.68 3.59 32.96
N SER A 283 20.67 2.30 33.30
CA SER A 283 20.11 1.26 32.44
C SER A 283 18.61 1.39 32.24
N THR A 284 17.91 2.03 33.18
CA THR A 284 16.48 2.32 33.09
C THR A 284 16.18 3.70 33.63
N ILE A 285 15.49 4.51 32.83
CA ILE A 285 14.86 5.77 33.22
C ILE A 285 13.37 5.52 33.35
N ILE A 286 12.81 5.86 34.51
CA ILE A 286 11.39 5.73 34.80
C ILE A 286 10.73 7.10 34.64
N VAL A 287 9.78 7.21 33.72
CA VAL A 287 8.95 8.39 33.53
C VAL A 287 7.70 8.25 34.43
N PRO A 288 7.43 9.20 35.34
CA PRO A 288 6.30 9.10 36.27
C PRO A 288 4.96 8.97 35.56
N ALA A 289 4.10 8.07 36.05
CA ALA A 289 2.69 7.98 35.68
C ALA A 289 1.83 8.46 36.86
N ARG A 290 0.72 9.15 36.58
CA ARG A 290 -0.11 9.74 37.64
C ARG A 290 -1.59 9.46 37.43
N MET A 291 -2.29 9.11 38.51
CA MET A 291 -3.74 8.97 38.44
C MET A 291 -4.41 10.32 38.11
N THR A 292 -5.26 10.31 37.10
CA THR A 292 -6.12 11.42 36.69
C THR A 292 -7.56 11.07 37.06
N VAL A 293 -8.03 11.63 38.16
CA VAL A 293 -9.38 11.41 38.68
C VAL A 293 -10.40 12.19 37.85
N ARG A 294 -11.42 11.49 37.36
CA ARG A 294 -12.60 12.04 36.70
C ARG A 294 -13.88 11.41 37.29
N GLN A 295 -14.93 11.30 36.50
CA GLN A 295 -16.28 10.99 36.98
C GLN A 295 -16.63 9.51 36.94
N SER A 296 -15.93 8.68 36.14
CA SER A 296 -16.26 7.25 36.02
C SER A 296 -15.97 6.41 37.27
N CYS A 297 -15.18 6.93 38.22
CA CYS A 297 -15.03 6.35 39.56
C CYS A 297 -16.02 6.93 40.58
N GLY A 298 -16.85 7.92 40.22
CA GLY A 298 -17.78 8.59 41.14
C GLY A 298 -17.21 9.81 41.85
N CYS A 299 -15.98 10.22 41.54
CA CYS A 299 -15.44 11.49 42.02
C CYS A 299 -15.91 12.68 41.17
N PHE A 300 -16.45 13.70 41.84
CA PHE A 300 -16.87 14.96 41.21
C PHE A 300 -16.03 16.17 41.67
N ARG A 301 -15.06 15.94 42.57
CA ARG A 301 -14.14 16.98 43.05
C ARG A 301 -12.83 16.91 42.26
N LEU A 302 -12.24 18.07 41.98
CA LEU A 302 -10.89 18.23 41.41
C LEU A 302 -9.81 17.76 42.39
N GLY A 303 -9.78 16.47 42.73
CA GLY A 303 -8.81 15.85 43.62
C GLY A 303 -8.82 16.37 45.06
N ASN A 304 -8.35 15.55 46.00
CA ASN A 304 -7.94 16.05 47.31
C ASN A 304 -6.58 16.77 47.14
N SER A 305 -6.59 18.02 46.68
CA SER A 305 -5.45 18.88 46.99
C SER A 305 -5.45 19.06 48.50
N THR A 306 -4.37 18.68 49.17
CA THR A 306 -4.06 19.19 50.51
C THR A 306 -4.15 20.69 50.42
N VAL A 307 -5.23 21.25 50.93
CA VAL A 307 -5.49 22.69 50.91
C VAL A 307 -4.32 23.37 51.64
N PRO A 308 -3.57 24.28 51.00
CA PRO A 308 -2.50 24.98 51.68
C PRO A 308 -3.07 25.79 52.85
N GLU A 309 -2.53 25.57 54.04
CA GLU A 309 -2.93 26.35 55.21
C GLU A 309 -2.26 27.74 55.13
N PHE A 310 -3.01 28.72 54.63
CA PHE A 310 -2.57 30.12 54.58
C PHE A 310 -2.68 30.75 55.97
N ALA A 311 -1.58 31.32 56.46
CA ALA A 311 -1.57 31.99 57.76
C ALA A 311 -2.48 33.25 57.74
N LYS A 312 -3.10 33.56 58.90
CA LYS A 312 -3.94 34.76 59.12
C LYS A 312 -3.09 36.04 59.17
N VAL A 313 -2.37 36.35 58.10
CA VAL A 313 -1.46 37.50 57.98
C VAL A 313 -1.83 38.35 56.75
N THR A 314 -1.06 39.40 56.45
CA THR A 314 -1.40 40.36 55.39
C THR A 314 -1.26 39.78 53.98
N LEU A 315 -1.90 40.41 52.98
CA LEU A 315 -1.84 40.00 51.56
C LEU A 315 -0.40 39.93 51.03
N GLU A 316 0.45 40.88 51.43
CA GLU A 316 1.84 40.94 50.96
C GLU A 316 2.71 39.81 51.51
N GLU A 317 2.44 39.35 52.73
CA GLU A 317 3.17 38.23 53.34
C GLU A 317 2.77 36.88 52.73
N ASN A 318 1.53 36.75 52.25
CA ASN A 318 1.05 35.56 51.54
C ASN A 318 1.37 35.58 50.03
N ARG A 319 1.85 36.71 49.47
CA ARG A 319 2.06 36.89 48.02
C ARG A 319 3.03 35.89 47.41
N THR A 320 4.20 35.71 48.02
CA THR A 320 5.22 34.76 47.54
C THR A 320 4.69 33.33 47.56
N ARG A 321 4.01 32.95 48.64
CA ARG A 321 3.44 31.61 48.79
C ARG A 321 2.31 31.36 47.79
N LEU A 322 1.43 32.35 47.57
CA LEU A 322 0.38 32.25 46.56
C LEU A 322 1.00 32.03 45.16
N TYR A 323 2.03 32.80 44.82
CA TYR A 323 2.75 32.63 43.56
C TYR A 323 3.37 31.24 43.42
N GLU A 324 4.04 30.72 44.45
CA GLU A 324 4.64 29.38 44.43
C GLU A 324 3.59 28.27 44.25
N GLU A 325 2.45 28.37 44.93
CA GLU A 325 1.35 27.40 44.81
C GLU A 325 0.69 27.46 43.43
N ILE A 326 0.40 28.67 42.93
CA ILE A 326 -0.14 28.86 41.57
C ILE A 326 0.87 28.38 40.53
N ALA A 327 2.16 28.71 40.67
CA ALA A 327 3.20 28.25 39.76
C ALA A 327 3.27 26.72 39.74
N SER A 328 3.19 26.06 40.90
CA SER A 328 3.14 24.60 41.00
C SER A 328 1.93 24.00 40.28
N VAL A 329 0.74 24.58 40.48
CA VAL A 329 -0.50 24.13 39.80
C VAL A 329 -0.44 24.38 38.29
N MET A 330 0.04 25.55 37.87
CA MET A 330 0.13 25.93 36.47
C MET A 330 1.22 25.12 35.76
N GLU A 331 2.33 24.78 36.41
CA GLU A 331 3.37 23.92 35.84
C GLU A 331 2.83 22.50 35.58
N GLN A 332 2.05 21.96 36.52
CA GLN A 332 1.34 20.69 36.31
C GLN A 332 0.33 20.76 35.15
N SER A 333 -0.33 21.91 34.99
CA SER A 333 -1.30 22.16 33.92
C SER A 333 -0.62 22.44 32.57
N ARG A 334 0.68 22.77 32.58
CA ARG A 334 1.51 23.10 31.41
C ARG A 334 2.03 21.87 30.67
N MET A 335 1.82 20.65 31.18
CA MET A 335 2.43 19.42 30.65
C MET A 335 2.13 19.04 29.18
N ASN A 336 1.38 19.85 28.41
CA ASN A 336 1.22 19.73 26.95
C ASN A 336 1.39 21.08 26.20
N ALA A 337 1.75 22.16 26.91
CA ALA A 337 1.78 23.55 26.43
C ALA A 337 3.14 24.21 26.69
N ALA A 338 4.23 23.50 26.39
CA ALA A 338 5.59 23.99 26.61
C ALA A 338 5.81 25.34 25.90
N GLY A 339 6.17 26.37 26.66
CA GLY A 339 6.48 27.72 26.14
C GLY A 339 5.32 28.73 26.13
N ALA A 340 4.06 28.31 26.31
CA ALA A 340 2.92 29.24 26.32
C ALA A 340 2.72 29.96 27.68
N ILE A 341 3.09 29.29 28.78
CA ILE A 341 3.00 29.83 30.14
C ILE A 341 4.42 30.05 30.67
N ASP A 342 4.82 31.29 30.83
CA ASP A 342 6.09 31.68 31.46
C ASP A 342 5.86 32.24 32.88
N GLY A 343 6.95 32.42 33.63
CA GLY A 343 6.86 32.96 34.99
C GLY A 343 6.25 34.37 35.05
N ARG A 344 6.36 35.15 33.97
CA ARG A 344 5.76 36.49 33.89
C ARG A 344 4.23 36.41 33.81
N LEU A 345 3.69 35.47 33.03
CA LEU A 345 2.26 35.24 32.90
C LEU A 345 1.66 34.73 34.23
N ILE A 346 2.37 33.82 34.92
CA ILE A 346 1.98 33.31 36.25
C ILE A 346 1.96 34.46 37.27
N GLN A 347 2.96 35.33 37.20
CA GLN A 347 3.04 36.50 38.06
C GLN A 347 1.91 37.51 37.76
N GLU A 348 1.65 37.81 36.48
CA GLU A 348 0.53 38.64 36.04
C GLU A 348 -0.81 38.10 36.55
N PHE A 349 -1.02 36.78 36.41
CA PHE A 349 -2.22 36.09 36.89
C PHE A 349 -2.38 36.21 38.41
N SER A 350 -1.32 35.98 39.17
CA SER A 350 -1.33 36.06 40.65
C SER A 350 -1.51 37.50 41.16
N ASP A 351 -0.75 38.45 40.61
CA ASP A 351 -0.80 39.86 41.01
C ASP A 351 -2.17 40.47 40.67
N SER A 352 -2.78 40.09 39.54
CA SER A 352 -4.11 40.60 39.16
C SER A 352 -5.21 40.24 40.17
N PHE A 353 -5.10 39.10 40.85
CA PHE A 353 -6.02 38.71 41.93
C PHE A 353 -5.79 39.53 43.21
N LEU A 354 -4.54 39.73 43.60
CA LEU A 354 -4.18 40.52 44.79
C LEU A 354 -4.55 42.01 44.62
N ASP A 355 -4.39 42.55 43.41
CA ASP A 355 -4.81 43.90 43.05
C ASP A 355 -6.32 44.08 43.21
N GLU A 356 -7.10 43.06 42.84
CA GLU A 356 -8.56 43.04 42.95
C GLU A 356 -9.00 42.99 44.42
N LEU A 357 -8.39 42.11 45.23
CA LEU A 357 -8.69 42.00 46.67
C LEU A 357 -8.29 43.23 47.48
N SER A 358 -7.19 43.90 47.11
CA SER A 358 -6.72 45.11 47.78
C SER A 358 -7.43 46.38 47.31
N GLY A 359 -8.29 46.29 46.30
CA GLY A 359 -8.98 47.44 45.70
C GLY A 359 -8.07 48.39 44.92
N LYS A 360 -6.81 48.01 44.64
CA LYS A 360 -5.84 48.83 43.89
C LYS A 360 -6.25 48.97 42.41
N HIS A 361 -6.78 47.91 41.81
CA HIS A 361 -7.30 47.91 40.44
C HIS A 361 -8.52 47.00 40.34
N VAL A 362 -9.70 47.59 40.19
CA VAL A 362 -10.96 46.86 40.01
C VAL A 362 -11.12 46.44 38.54
N SER A 363 -11.60 45.21 38.32
CA SER A 363 -11.91 44.58 37.01
C SER A 363 -10.70 44.13 36.17
N ARG A 364 -9.53 43.91 36.78
CA ARG A 364 -8.34 43.42 36.05
C ARG A 364 -8.25 41.89 36.03
N PHE A 365 -8.72 41.23 37.07
CA PHE A 365 -8.53 39.78 37.24
C PHE A 365 -9.18 38.94 36.14
N ILE A 366 -10.47 39.16 35.84
CA ILE A 366 -11.22 38.34 34.86
C ILE A 366 -10.64 38.40 33.43
N PRO A 367 -10.27 39.57 32.88
CA PRO A 367 -9.55 39.63 31.60
C PRO A 367 -8.25 38.81 31.58
N VAL A 368 -7.48 38.82 32.67
CA VAL A 368 -6.24 38.03 32.78
C VAL A 368 -6.56 36.54 32.85
N VAL A 369 -7.56 36.13 33.64
CA VAL A 369 -8.05 34.74 33.69
C VAL A 369 -8.46 34.26 32.29
N ASN A 370 -9.23 35.06 31.57
CA ASN A 370 -9.69 34.71 30.23
C ASN A 370 -8.49 34.55 29.27
N LYS A 371 -7.56 35.52 29.26
CA LYS A 371 -6.33 35.45 28.46
C LYS A 371 -5.52 34.18 28.75
N VAL A 372 -5.27 33.89 30.03
CA VAL A 372 -4.52 32.70 30.46
C VAL A 372 -5.25 31.43 30.04
N ALA A 373 -6.55 31.33 30.32
CA ALA A 373 -7.36 30.17 29.97
C ALA A 373 -7.36 29.90 28.46
N TRP A 374 -7.48 30.95 27.63
CA TRP A 374 -7.37 30.83 26.18
C TRP A 374 -6.00 30.35 25.73
N MET A 375 -4.91 30.91 26.29
CA MET A 375 -3.56 30.49 25.93
C MET A 375 -3.33 29.03 26.29
N VAL A 376 -3.70 28.60 27.51
CA VAL A 376 -3.61 27.20 27.92
C VAL A 376 -4.43 26.31 26.98
N ALA A 377 -5.67 26.70 26.70
CA ALA A 377 -6.57 25.89 25.89
C ALA A 377 -6.14 25.76 24.43
N LEU A 378 -5.61 26.83 23.82
CA LEU A 378 -5.08 26.82 22.44
C LEU A 378 -3.77 26.04 22.33
N SER A 379 -2.95 26.05 23.38
CA SER A 379 -1.69 25.29 23.43
C SER A 379 -1.88 23.84 23.89
N GLY A 380 -3.11 23.32 23.96
CA GLY A 380 -3.38 21.93 24.34
C GLY A 380 -3.17 21.59 25.82
N GLY A 381 -3.01 22.61 26.68
CA GLY A 381 -2.83 22.44 28.12
C GLY A 381 -4.12 22.09 28.87
N ASP A 382 -3.96 21.62 30.11
CA ASP A 382 -5.07 21.22 30.99
C ASP A 382 -5.80 22.46 31.52
N THR A 383 -6.82 22.90 30.79
CA THR A 383 -7.64 24.06 31.16
C THR A 383 -8.42 23.84 32.46
N PRO A 384 -9.03 22.65 32.73
CA PRO A 384 -9.54 22.30 34.06
C PRO A 384 -8.53 22.45 35.20
N GLY A 385 -7.23 22.27 34.94
CA GLY A 385 -6.15 22.53 35.90
C GLY A 385 -6.17 23.95 36.47
N LEU A 386 -6.60 24.95 35.69
CA LEU A 386 -6.72 26.34 36.16
C LEU A 386 -7.79 26.50 37.26
N LEU A 387 -8.80 25.64 37.32
CA LEU A 387 -9.80 25.65 38.39
C LEU A 387 -9.16 25.33 39.76
N LYS A 388 -8.06 24.57 39.77
CA LYS A 388 -7.27 24.34 41.00
C LYS A 388 -6.59 25.63 41.44
N ALA A 389 -6.07 26.44 40.51
CA ALA A 389 -5.45 27.72 40.83
C ALA A 389 -6.50 28.71 41.40
N ILE A 390 -7.70 28.75 40.82
CA ILE A 390 -8.84 29.51 41.39
C ILE A 390 -9.20 29.00 42.79
N THR A 391 -9.15 27.68 43.00
CA THR A 391 -9.39 27.09 44.33
C THR A 391 -8.33 27.52 45.35
N VAL A 392 -7.05 27.57 44.99
CA VAL A 392 -5.97 28.08 45.85
C VAL A 392 -6.22 29.55 46.20
N MET A 393 -6.56 30.38 45.21
CA MET A 393 -6.90 31.79 45.40
C MET A 393 -8.10 31.96 46.35
N ARG A 394 -9.13 31.12 46.22
CA ARG A 394 -10.30 31.11 47.10
C ARG A 394 -9.96 30.82 48.56
N HIS A 395 -9.07 29.85 48.80
CA HIS A 395 -8.62 29.54 50.16
C HIS A 395 -7.81 30.69 50.78
N MET A 396 -6.97 31.34 49.98
CA MET A 396 -6.24 32.52 50.42
C MET A 396 -7.20 33.68 50.76
N ALA A 397 -8.20 33.96 49.92
CA ALA A 397 -9.24 34.95 50.21
C ALA A 397 -10.01 34.59 51.50
N HIS A 398 -10.37 33.32 51.68
CA HIS A 398 -11.02 32.86 52.91
C HIS A 398 -10.16 33.12 54.15
N SER A 399 -8.84 32.89 54.09
CA SER A 399 -7.92 33.22 55.18
C SER A 399 -7.83 34.75 55.42
N TYR A 400 -7.70 35.53 54.34
CA TYR A 400 -7.62 37.01 54.40
C TYR A 400 -8.86 37.65 55.04
N TYR A 401 -10.06 37.15 54.72
CA TYR A 401 -11.32 37.63 55.28
C TYR A 401 -11.77 36.88 56.55
N ASN A 402 -10.88 36.12 57.21
CA ASN A 402 -11.19 35.39 58.45
C ASN A 402 -12.40 34.44 58.36
N GLY A 403 -12.64 33.86 57.18
CA GLY A 403 -13.59 32.77 56.96
C GLY A 403 -14.87 33.14 56.20
N SER A 404 -15.19 34.42 56.03
CA SER A 404 -16.33 34.84 55.21
C SER A 404 -15.97 36.09 54.42
N PHE A 405 -15.84 35.95 53.11
CA PHE A 405 -15.54 37.06 52.20
C PHE A 405 -16.82 37.65 51.57
N PRO A 406 -16.76 38.90 51.07
CA PRO A 406 -17.92 39.59 50.51
C PRO A 406 -18.53 38.89 49.28
N PRO A 407 -19.84 39.07 49.00
CA PRO A 407 -20.48 38.51 47.80
C PRO A 407 -19.78 38.85 46.49
N GLU A 408 -19.17 40.04 46.39
CA GLU A 408 -18.43 40.50 45.22
C GLU A 408 -17.20 39.63 44.93
N VAL A 409 -16.54 39.11 45.99
CA VAL A 409 -15.40 38.19 45.86
C VAL A 409 -15.89 36.79 45.47
N GLU A 410 -17.08 36.37 45.91
CA GLU A 410 -17.70 35.11 45.43
C GLU A 410 -18.09 35.22 43.95
N GLU A 411 -18.69 36.34 43.52
CA GLU A 411 -18.99 36.62 42.11
C GLU A 411 -17.73 36.65 41.26
N LEU A 412 -16.61 37.15 41.79
CA LEU A 412 -15.31 37.11 41.13
C LEU A 412 -14.86 35.67 40.84
N PHE A 413 -14.98 34.75 41.81
CA PHE A 413 -14.63 33.34 41.60
C PHE A 413 -15.59 32.63 40.65
N GLN A 414 -16.89 32.93 40.71
CA GLN A 414 -17.87 32.40 39.75
C GLN A 414 -17.56 32.86 38.33
N SER A 415 -17.22 34.14 38.15
CA SER A 415 -16.85 34.73 36.87
C SER A 415 -15.55 34.12 36.33
N ALA A 416 -14.56 33.89 37.18
CA ALA A 416 -13.31 33.24 36.80
C ALA A 416 -13.53 31.79 36.34
N ASN A 417 -14.33 31.02 37.09
CA ASN A 417 -14.68 29.65 36.71
C ASN A 417 -15.45 29.60 35.38
N LEU A 418 -16.39 30.53 35.17
CA LEU A 418 -17.13 30.63 33.91
C LEU A 418 -16.21 30.98 32.73
N ALA A 419 -15.27 31.90 32.92
CA ALA A 419 -14.28 32.27 31.90
C ALA A 419 -13.39 31.07 31.52
N ILE A 420 -12.93 30.28 32.50
CA ILE A 420 -12.14 29.06 32.27
C ILE A 420 -12.98 28.02 31.50
N ALA A 421 -14.23 27.80 31.89
CA ALA A 421 -15.13 26.87 31.23
C ALA A 421 -15.47 27.28 29.79
N ASP A 422 -15.73 28.56 29.54
CA ASP A 422 -15.99 29.10 28.20
C ASP A 422 -14.75 28.97 27.29
N ALA A 423 -13.56 29.30 27.80
CA ALA A 423 -12.31 29.13 27.06
C ALA A 423 -12.05 27.65 26.69
N ALA A 424 -12.26 26.72 27.63
CA ALA A 424 -12.14 25.29 27.38
C ALA A 424 -13.13 24.81 26.29
N ALA A 425 -14.40 25.19 26.42
CA ALA A 425 -15.45 24.80 25.48
C ALA A 425 -15.18 25.34 24.06
N ARG A 426 -14.74 26.59 23.94
CA ARG A 426 -14.42 27.18 22.64
C ARG A 426 -13.18 26.59 22.00
N ALA A 427 -12.11 26.35 22.77
CA ALA A 427 -10.93 25.69 22.26
C ALA A 427 -11.24 24.27 21.77
N GLN A 428 -12.09 23.53 22.49
CA GLN A 428 -12.57 22.23 22.05
C GLN A 428 -13.40 22.32 20.77
N ALA A 429 -14.32 23.30 20.67
CA ALA A 429 -15.09 23.53 19.46
C ALA A 429 -14.17 23.85 18.27
N HIS A 430 -13.13 24.65 18.47
CA HIS A 430 -12.14 24.97 17.45
C HIS A 430 -11.35 23.73 17.00
N ARG A 431 -10.80 22.96 17.94
CA ARG A 431 -10.11 21.68 17.65
C ARG A 431 -11.01 20.71 16.88
N ARG A 432 -12.28 20.59 17.25
CA ARG A 432 -13.24 19.73 16.54
C ARG A 432 -13.47 20.21 15.11
N ILE A 433 -13.64 21.51 14.90
CA ILE A 433 -13.81 22.09 13.57
C ILE A 433 -12.56 21.83 12.72
N ASP A 434 -11.36 22.00 13.29
CA ASP A 434 -10.12 21.78 12.55
C ASP A 434 -9.87 20.29 12.26
N ALA A 435 -10.18 19.40 13.20
CA ALA A 435 -10.15 17.96 12.97
C ALA A 435 -11.13 17.53 11.85
N ASP A 436 -12.35 18.09 11.82
CA ASP A 436 -13.33 17.80 10.77
C ASP A 436 -12.92 18.35 9.40
N LYS A 437 -12.32 19.56 9.36
CA LYS A 437 -11.71 20.12 8.14
C LYS A 437 -10.57 19.23 7.65
N GLN A 438 -9.64 18.84 8.53
CA GLN A 438 -8.51 17.96 8.20
C GLN A 438 -9.00 16.61 7.70
N ALA A 439 -9.98 15.98 8.38
CA ALA A 439 -10.58 14.73 7.93
C ALA A 439 -11.26 14.87 6.55
N THR A 440 -11.90 16.02 6.28
CA THR A 440 -12.50 16.30 4.97
C THR A 440 -11.45 16.47 3.87
N LEU A 441 -10.38 17.22 4.13
CA LEU A 441 -9.25 17.38 3.22
C LEU A 441 -8.60 16.03 2.92
N LEU A 442 -8.35 15.22 3.95
CA LEU A 442 -7.73 13.91 3.79
C LEU A 442 -8.61 12.93 3.00
N ARG A 443 -9.93 12.92 3.24
CA ARG A 443 -10.88 12.14 2.43
C ARG A 443 -10.88 12.60 0.96
N SER A 444 -10.89 13.92 0.73
CA SER A 444 -10.86 14.48 -0.63
C SER A 444 -9.54 14.13 -1.34
N ALA A 445 -8.41 14.24 -0.66
CA ALA A 445 -7.10 13.86 -1.17
C ALA A 445 -7.04 12.38 -1.52
N GLY A 446 -7.51 11.51 -0.62
CA GLY A 446 -7.60 10.07 -0.86
C GLY A 446 -8.46 9.72 -2.08
N GLN A 447 -9.61 10.39 -2.24
CA GLN A 447 -10.47 10.21 -3.41
C GLN A 447 -9.79 10.67 -4.71
N ALA A 448 -9.14 11.84 -4.70
CA ALA A 448 -8.44 12.37 -5.87
C ALA A 448 -7.29 11.44 -6.30
N ILE A 449 -6.43 11.05 -5.35
CA ILE A 449 -5.29 10.14 -5.58
C ILE A 449 -5.77 8.78 -6.10
N ALA A 450 -6.80 8.20 -5.49
CA ALA A 450 -7.31 6.89 -5.90
C ALA A 450 -8.00 6.89 -7.28
N SER A 451 -8.46 8.06 -7.76
CA SER A 451 -9.11 8.21 -9.06
C SER A 451 -8.15 8.42 -10.24
N ALA A 452 -6.85 8.62 -9.96
CA ALA A 452 -5.83 8.76 -10.99
C ALA A 452 -5.33 7.36 -11.44
N PHE A 453 -5.42 7.09 -12.75
CA PHE A 453 -5.06 5.79 -13.33
C PHE A 453 -3.78 5.80 -14.16
N ASP A 454 -3.29 6.98 -14.51
CA ASP A 454 -2.01 7.16 -15.21
C ASP A 454 -0.88 7.44 -14.20
N PHE A 455 0.30 6.86 -14.43
CA PHE A 455 1.40 6.91 -13.47
C PHE A 455 1.89 8.33 -13.20
N ASP A 456 2.11 9.12 -14.26
CA ASP A 456 2.59 10.50 -14.10
C ASP A 456 1.49 11.38 -13.51
N HIS A 457 0.24 11.16 -13.93
CA HIS A 457 -0.92 11.87 -13.38
C HIS A 457 -1.13 11.58 -11.87
N VAL A 458 -0.93 10.34 -11.41
CA VAL A 458 -0.99 9.99 -9.97
C VAL A 458 0.01 10.84 -9.20
N LEU A 459 1.26 10.95 -9.67
CA LEU A 459 2.29 11.75 -8.97
C LEU A 459 1.97 13.25 -8.96
N GLU A 460 1.37 13.77 -10.03
CA GLU A 460 0.89 15.16 -10.09
C GLU A 460 -0.24 15.42 -9.08
N VAL A 461 -1.23 14.52 -9.03
CA VAL A 461 -2.34 14.62 -8.07
C VAL A 461 -1.81 14.51 -6.64
N VAL A 462 -0.94 13.54 -6.35
CA VAL A 462 -0.30 13.41 -5.04
C VAL A 462 0.40 14.71 -4.64
N ALA A 463 1.23 15.28 -5.51
CA ALA A 463 1.90 16.56 -5.22
C ALA A 463 0.91 17.70 -4.93
N SER A 464 -0.17 17.81 -5.73
CA SER A 464 -1.19 18.84 -5.53
C SER A 464 -1.96 18.67 -4.22
N GLU A 465 -2.35 17.44 -3.87
CA GLU A 465 -3.09 17.16 -2.65
C GLU A 465 -2.22 17.31 -1.39
N LEU A 466 -0.94 16.95 -1.44
CA LEU A 466 0.00 17.18 -0.34
C LEU A 466 0.13 18.67 -0.01
N ILE A 467 0.18 19.55 -1.03
CA ILE A 467 0.21 21.00 -0.83
C ILE A 467 -1.06 21.51 -0.13
N LYS A 468 -2.24 20.97 -0.48
CA LYS A 468 -3.52 21.33 0.17
C LYS A 468 -3.58 20.87 1.63
N LEU A 469 -2.88 19.79 1.97
CA LEU A 469 -2.70 19.27 3.31
C LEU A 469 -1.55 19.96 4.07
N GLU A 470 -0.97 21.03 3.51
CA GLU A 470 0.15 21.77 4.10
C GLU A 470 1.43 20.94 4.29
N ILE A 471 1.58 19.85 3.52
CA ILE A 471 2.80 19.05 3.45
C ILE A 471 3.69 19.64 2.35
N GLU A 472 4.76 20.30 2.77
CA GLU A 472 5.58 21.13 1.86
C GLU A 472 6.65 20.35 1.12
N GLU A 473 7.13 19.24 1.70
CA GLU A 473 8.21 18.43 1.16
C GLU A 473 7.91 16.93 1.23
N CYS A 474 8.11 16.24 0.12
CA CYS A 474 7.89 14.81 -0.01
C CYS A 474 8.71 14.21 -1.15
N TRP A 475 9.27 13.02 -0.95
CA TRP A 475 10.00 12.29 -1.98
C TRP A 475 9.44 10.87 -2.11
N ILE A 476 9.05 10.48 -3.31
CA ILE A 476 8.53 9.14 -3.60
C ILE A 476 9.49 8.42 -4.53
N SER A 477 9.97 7.27 -4.09
CA SER A 477 10.92 6.45 -4.82
C SER A 477 10.43 5.01 -4.91
N LEU A 478 10.58 4.39 -6.07
CA LEU A 478 10.09 3.04 -6.35
C LEU A 478 11.25 2.06 -6.59
N TYR A 479 11.05 0.80 -6.22
CA TYR A 479 12.02 -0.26 -6.52
C TYR A 479 12.07 -0.55 -8.03
N LYS A 480 13.27 -0.77 -8.55
CA LYS A 480 13.48 -1.33 -9.89
C LYS A 480 13.41 -2.86 -9.82
N GLY A 481 12.36 -3.42 -10.42
CA GLY A 481 12.11 -4.87 -10.46
C GLY A 481 11.45 -5.41 -9.19
N ASP A 482 11.23 -6.73 -9.14
CA ASP A 482 10.37 -7.39 -8.14
C ASP A 482 11.00 -7.56 -6.74
N ARG A 483 12.10 -6.88 -6.39
CA ARG A 483 12.79 -7.13 -5.09
C ARG A 483 13.12 -5.87 -4.30
N ALA A 484 12.73 -5.92 -3.02
CA ALA A 484 12.99 -5.00 -1.90
C ALA A 484 14.46 -4.58 -1.64
N GLN A 485 15.42 -5.25 -2.27
CA GLN A 485 16.87 -5.01 -2.12
C GLN A 485 17.49 -4.42 -3.40
N GLY A 486 16.66 -3.99 -4.35
CA GLY A 486 17.05 -3.49 -5.66
C GLY A 486 17.48 -2.02 -5.68
N GLU A 487 17.86 -1.58 -6.88
CA GLU A 487 18.03 -0.16 -7.20
C GLU A 487 16.70 0.57 -7.03
N MET A 488 16.75 1.79 -6.50
CA MET A 488 15.61 2.69 -6.34
C MET A 488 15.65 3.76 -7.42
N LYS A 489 14.48 4.19 -7.87
CA LYS A 489 14.32 5.36 -8.73
C LYS A 489 13.42 6.39 -8.06
N LEU A 490 13.89 7.63 -7.95
CA LEU A 490 13.10 8.77 -7.51
C LEU A 490 12.13 9.17 -8.62
N HIS A 491 10.84 9.23 -8.30
CA HIS A 491 9.76 9.56 -9.24
C HIS A 491 9.08 10.89 -8.91
N LEU A 492 8.98 11.24 -7.63
CA LEU A 492 8.50 12.55 -7.17
C LEU A 492 9.48 13.15 -6.18
N GLY A 493 9.83 14.41 -6.38
CA GLY A 493 10.46 15.25 -5.36
C GLY A 493 9.65 16.53 -5.27
N LEU A 494 8.97 16.74 -4.15
CA LEU A 494 8.29 17.97 -3.79
C LEU A 494 9.18 18.69 -2.78
N ASN A 495 9.62 19.91 -3.10
CA ASN A 495 10.46 20.72 -2.24
C ASN A 495 9.86 22.14 -2.17
N ASN A 496 9.54 22.62 -0.97
CA ASN A 496 8.90 23.91 -0.74
C ASN A 496 7.66 24.11 -1.63
N ARG A 497 6.76 23.13 -1.65
CA ARG A 497 5.51 23.11 -2.45
C ARG A 497 5.74 23.18 -3.97
N THR A 498 6.97 22.98 -4.44
CA THR A 498 7.33 23.00 -5.85
C THR A 498 7.90 21.64 -6.25
N ARG A 499 7.44 21.11 -7.38
CA ARG A 499 7.93 19.83 -7.89
C ARG A 499 9.31 20.02 -8.51
N ALA A 500 10.29 19.28 -7.99
CA ALA A 500 11.65 19.25 -8.49
C ALA A 500 11.71 18.57 -9.87
N ILE A 501 12.55 19.10 -10.75
CA ILE A 501 12.91 18.43 -12.01
C ILE A 501 13.90 17.33 -11.67
N ILE A 502 13.58 16.08 -12.00
CA ILE A 502 14.43 14.93 -11.72
C ILE A 502 15.10 14.51 -13.05
N PRO A 503 16.40 14.79 -13.27
CA PRO A 503 17.09 14.33 -14.46
C PRO A 503 17.22 12.80 -14.43
N GLU A 504 16.98 12.14 -15.56
CA GLU A 504 16.97 10.67 -15.64
C GLU A 504 18.29 10.05 -15.13
N LYS A 505 19.43 10.67 -15.45
CA LYS A 505 20.78 10.24 -15.01
C LYS A 505 21.04 10.38 -13.50
N LEU A 506 20.25 11.16 -12.78
CA LEU A 506 20.40 11.43 -11.34
C LEU A 506 19.17 10.96 -10.55
N SER A 507 18.34 10.11 -11.14
CA SER A 507 17.12 9.60 -10.52
C SER A 507 17.34 8.34 -9.69
N GLU A 508 18.50 7.70 -9.80
CA GLU A 508 18.73 6.35 -9.29
C GLU A 508 19.65 6.34 -8.07
N PHE A 509 19.33 5.48 -7.10
CA PHE A 509 20.09 5.32 -5.86
C PHE A 509 19.87 3.93 -5.26
N LYS A 510 20.56 3.63 -4.16
CA LYS A 510 20.40 2.39 -3.38
C LYS A 510 20.27 2.72 -1.91
N ALA A 511 19.54 1.86 -1.19
CA ALA A 511 19.59 1.84 0.26
C ALA A 511 21.07 1.74 0.73
N PRO A 512 21.45 2.41 1.83
CA PRO A 512 20.56 3.07 2.78
C PRO A 512 20.23 4.55 2.47
N ASN A 513 20.65 5.10 1.32
CA ASN A 513 20.29 6.47 0.95
C ASN A 513 18.76 6.60 0.79
N LEU A 514 18.19 7.72 1.24
CA LEU A 514 16.74 7.99 1.17
C LEU A 514 16.30 8.57 -0.19
N ALA A 515 17.23 9.22 -0.89
CA ALA A 515 17.04 9.82 -2.21
C ALA A 515 18.41 9.94 -2.90
N PRO A 516 18.47 10.27 -4.21
CA PRO A 516 19.72 10.60 -4.86
C PRO A 516 20.39 11.83 -4.21
N PRO A 517 21.73 11.96 -4.29
CA PRO A 517 22.45 13.08 -3.69
C PRO A 517 21.90 14.44 -4.14
N GLY A 518 21.67 15.35 -3.18
CA GLY A 518 21.21 16.71 -3.42
C GLY A 518 19.69 16.92 -3.43
N PHE A 519 18.88 15.86 -3.39
CA PHE A 519 17.41 16.01 -3.33
C PHE A 519 16.88 16.22 -1.92
N ILE A 520 17.51 15.57 -0.93
CA ILE A 520 17.23 15.78 0.49
C ILE A 520 18.50 16.39 1.10
N THR A 521 18.40 17.64 1.54
CA THR A 521 19.49 18.34 2.23
C THR A 521 19.23 18.36 3.73
N MET A 522 20.30 18.13 4.50
CA MET A 522 20.31 18.13 5.97
C MET A 522 21.14 19.32 6.47
N GLU A 523 20.96 20.53 5.92
CA GLU A 523 21.73 21.72 6.34
C GLU A 523 21.26 22.30 7.68
N LYS A 524 20.02 21.98 8.06
CA LYS A 524 19.39 22.39 9.32
C LYS A 524 18.74 21.16 9.96
N PRO A 525 18.43 21.19 11.27
CA PRO A 525 17.67 20.13 11.92
C PRO A 525 16.33 19.90 11.22
N ARG A 526 16.08 18.66 10.81
CA ARG A 526 14.82 18.23 10.18
C ARG A 526 14.19 17.08 10.93
N SER A 527 12.89 16.91 10.76
CA SER A 527 12.20 15.68 11.15
C SER A 527 11.62 15.04 9.91
N LEU A 528 12.19 13.90 9.53
CA LEU A 528 11.77 13.13 8.37
C LEU A 528 11.00 11.91 8.82
N LEU A 529 9.95 11.56 8.08
CA LEU A 529 9.18 10.34 8.24
C LEU A 529 9.32 9.48 6.99
N LEU A 530 9.82 8.26 7.16
CA LEU A 530 9.95 7.26 6.12
C LEU A 530 8.82 6.23 6.22
N GLU A 531 8.03 6.15 5.16
CA GLU A 531 6.87 5.26 5.03
C GLU A 531 7.08 4.24 3.89
N PRO A 532 6.84 2.94 4.13
CA PRO A 532 6.90 1.90 3.11
C PRO A 532 5.72 2.00 2.16
N LEU A 533 5.96 1.97 0.85
CA LEU A 533 4.90 1.83 -0.15
C LEU A 533 4.78 0.37 -0.55
N PHE A 534 3.62 -0.24 -0.29
CA PHE A 534 3.35 -1.64 -0.60
C PHE A 534 1.87 -1.87 -0.87
N PHE A 535 1.56 -2.91 -1.64
CA PHE A 535 0.19 -3.34 -1.88
C PHE A 535 0.10 -4.84 -1.68
N ARG A 536 -0.67 -5.26 -0.67
CA ARG A 536 -0.71 -6.65 -0.19
C ARG A 536 0.70 -7.14 0.16
N ASP A 537 1.18 -8.19 -0.47
CA ASP A 537 2.48 -8.83 -0.27
C ASP A 537 3.60 -8.26 -1.16
N GLU A 538 3.29 -7.28 -2.01
CA GLU A 538 4.24 -6.69 -2.96
C GLU A 538 4.74 -5.32 -2.49
N GLN A 539 6.07 -5.17 -2.42
CA GLN A 539 6.71 -3.89 -2.13
C GLN A 539 6.85 -3.05 -3.38
N ILE A 540 6.44 -1.80 -3.28
CA ILE A 540 6.41 -0.84 -4.39
C ILE A 540 7.58 0.13 -4.25
N GLY A 541 7.84 0.64 -3.04
CA GLY A 541 8.86 1.65 -2.82
C GLY A 541 8.82 2.27 -1.43
N ILE A 542 9.23 3.52 -1.33
CA ILE A 542 9.20 4.33 -0.11
C ILE A 542 8.67 5.74 -0.40
N ALA A 543 8.08 6.35 0.61
CA ALA A 543 7.80 7.78 0.65
C ALA A 543 8.53 8.40 1.85
N VAL A 544 9.23 9.52 1.61
CA VAL A 544 9.88 10.33 2.64
C VAL A 544 9.10 11.62 2.77
N PHE A 545 8.69 11.99 3.97
CA PHE A 545 7.98 13.24 4.26
C PHE A 545 8.82 14.10 5.21
N ASP A 546 8.81 15.41 5.01
CA ASP A 546 9.13 16.34 6.09
C ASP A 546 7.88 16.58 6.93
N VAL A 547 8.01 16.45 8.25
CA VAL A 547 6.88 16.45 9.18
C VAL A 547 6.86 17.67 10.12
N LEU A 548 7.61 18.73 9.81
CA LEU A 548 7.71 19.88 10.71
C LEU A 548 6.33 20.50 11.00
N TRP A 549 5.49 20.62 9.98
CA TRP A 549 4.19 21.32 10.02
C TRP A 549 2.99 20.41 10.33
N CYS A 550 2.98 19.18 9.81
CA CYS A 550 1.93 18.21 10.08
C CYS A 550 2.48 17.14 11.04
N ARG A 551 2.06 17.18 12.31
CA ARG A 551 2.55 16.29 13.39
C ARG A 551 1.60 15.13 13.68
N THR A 552 0.70 14.81 12.75
CA THR A 552 -0.34 13.79 12.95
C THR A 552 0.07 12.50 12.23
N GLY A 553 0.58 11.52 12.98
CA GLY A 553 1.03 10.23 12.41
C GLY A 553 -0.01 9.53 11.52
N PHE A 554 -1.27 9.53 11.96
CA PHE A 554 -2.39 8.95 11.23
C PHE A 554 -2.61 9.55 9.82
N THR A 555 -2.27 10.82 9.62
CA THR A 555 -2.39 11.48 8.30
C THR A 555 -1.45 10.81 7.29
N TYR A 556 -0.19 10.60 7.66
CA TYR A 556 0.81 9.96 6.79
C TYR A 556 0.49 8.49 6.55
N GLU A 557 -0.05 7.81 7.55
CA GLU A 557 -0.50 6.42 7.44
C GLU A 557 -1.62 6.26 6.41
N ILE A 558 -2.62 7.16 6.40
CA ILE A 558 -3.67 7.18 5.38
C ILE A 558 -3.11 7.54 4.00
N LEU A 559 -2.25 8.56 3.93
CA LEU A 559 -1.63 8.99 2.67
C LEU A 559 -0.81 7.86 2.04
N ARG A 560 0.00 7.15 2.84
CA ARG A 560 0.75 5.97 2.40
C ARG A 560 -0.19 4.92 1.78
N GLN A 561 -1.34 4.60 2.40
CA GLN A 561 -2.30 3.64 1.83
C GLN A 561 -2.83 4.09 0.47
N HIS A 562 -3.24 5.35 0.36
CA HIS A 562 -3.78 5.90 -0.89
C HIS A 562 -2.72 5.97 -1.99
N ILE A 563 -1.52 6.46 -1.67
CA ILE A 563 -0.39 6.53 -2.60
C ILE A 563 -0.02 5.13 -3.08
N SER A 564 0.15 4.16 -2.17
CA SER A 564 0.51 2.79 -2.53
C SER A 564 -0.52 2.15 -3.46
N SER A 565 -1.80 2.30 -3.13
CA SER A 565 -2.90 1.72 -3.91
C SER A 565 -3.02 2.36 -5.30
N ALA A 566 -2.92 3.69 -5.39
CA ALA A 566 -3.00 4.41 -6.67
C ALA A 566 -1.80 4.10 -7.57
N LEU A 567 -0.57 4.12 -7.02
CA LEU A 567 0.63 3.75 -7.78
C LEU A 567 0.56 2.31 -8.28
N LYS A 568 0.11 1.36 -7.45
CA LYS A 568 -0.09 -0.02 -7.90
C LYS A 568 -1.13 -0.12 -9.01
N GLY A 569 -2.25 0.59 -8.87
CA GLY A 569 -3.30 0.67 -9.88
C GLY A 569 -2.75 1.17 -11.23
N ALA A 570 -2.00 2.28 -11.22
CA ALA A 570 -1.39 2.83 -12.42
C ALA A 570 -0.34 1.92 -13.06
N LEU A 571 0.51 1.26 -12.25
CA LEU A 571 1.48 0.28 -12.73
C LEU A 571 0.81 -0.94 -13.39
N LEU A 572 -0.29 -1.43 -12.80
CA LEU A 572 -1.07 -2.53 -13.38
C LEU A 572 -1.76 -2.11 -14.68
N MET A 573 -2.34 -0.90 -14.72
CA MET A 573 -3.00 -0.37 -15.93
C MET A 573 -2.00 -0.23 -17.08
N LYS A 574 -0.81 0.33 -16.81
CA LYS A 574 0.27 0.42 -17.79
C LYS A 574 0.66 -0.96 -18.34
N LYS A 575 0.81 -1.96 -17.46
CA LYS A 575 1.12 -3.34 -17.87
C LYS A 575 0.02 -3.96 -18.74
N VAL A 576 -1.25 -3.71 -18.42
CA VAL A 576 -2.39 -4.17 -19.22
C VAL A 576 -2.39 -3.49 -20.60
N GLN A 577 -2.13 -2.19 -20.66
CA GLN A 577 -2.03 -1.45 -21.93
C GLN A 577 -0.89 -1.98 -22.81
N GLU A 578 0.31 -2.15 -22.25
CA GLU A 578 1.46 -2.71 -22.97
C GLU A 578 1.16 -4.13 -23.51
N GLN A 579 0.47 -4.96 -22.72
CA GLN A 579 0.04 -6.29 -23.17
C GLN A 579 -1.05 -6.25 -24.24
N ALA A 580 -1.98 -5.29 -24.17
CA ALA A 580 -3.02 -5.09 -25.18
C ALA A 580 -2.41 -4.65 -26.51
N GLU A 581 -1.48 -3.69 -26.50
CA GLU A 581 -0.75 -3.23 -27.69
C GLU A 581 0.08 -4.38 -28.31
N ALA A 582 0.77 -5.16 -27.47
CA ALA A 582 1.51 -6.34 -27.93
C ALA A 582 0.59 -7.40 -28.55
N LEU A 583 -0.60 -7.63 -27.97
CA LEU A 583 -1.60 -8.55 -28.48
C LEU A 583 -2.19 -8.06 -29.82
N GLU A 584 -2.50 -6.79 -29.94
CA GLU A 584 -2.96 -6.18 -31.20
C GLU A 584 -1.92 -6.34 -32.30
N TYR A 585 -0.65 -6.05 -32.00
CA TYR A 585 0.44 -6.26 -32.94
C TYR A 585 0.54 -7.74 -33.36
N ALA A 586 0.48 -8.67 -32.42
CA ALA A 586 0.50 -10.10 -32.72
C ALA A 586 -0.69 -10.54 -33.60
N ASN A 587 -1.90 -10.03 -33.33
CA ASN A 587 -3.09 -10.29 -34.13
C ASN A 587 -2.96 -9.75 -35.56
N GLN A 588 -2.38 -8.56 -35.75
CA GLN A 588 -2.11 -7.99 -37.08
C GLN A 588 -1.12 -8.86 -37.88
N GLN A 589 -0.07 -9.37 -37.23
CA GLN A 589 0.87 -10.30 -37.87
C GLN A 589 0.18 -11.61 -38.27
N LEU A 590 -0.66 -12.15 -37.38
CA LEU A 590 -1.42 -13.37 -37.67
C LEU A 590 -2.38 -13.19 -38.86
N GLN A 591 -3.04 -12.02 -38.96
CA GLN A 591 -3.92 -11.71 -40.09
C GLN A 591 -3.15 -11.67 -41.41
N LYS A 592 -1.99 -11.00 -41.44
CA LYS A 592 -1.13 -10.95 -42.65
C LYS A 592 -0.69 -12.34 -43.11
N LEU A 593 -0.35 -13.23 -42.16
CA LEU A 593 0.02 -14.61 -42.47
C LEU A 593 -1.15 -15.38 -43.08
N ARG A 594 -2.36 -15.22 -42.54
CA ARG A 594 -3.58 -15.84 -43.10
C ARG A 594 -3.91 -15.34 -44.50
N ASP A 595 -3.81 -14.02 -44.73
CA ASP A 595 -4.09 -13.44 -46.04
C ASP A 595 -3.07 -13.93 -47.09
N ALA A 596 -1.80 -14.05 -46.70
CA ALA A 596 -0.74 -14.61 -47.56
C ALA A 596 -0.98 -16.10 -47.87
N GLU A 597 -1.39 -16.90 -46.87
CA GLU A 597 -1.76 -18.31 -47.07
C GLU A 597 -2.95 -18.45 -48.02
N HIS A 598 -4.00 -17.64 -47.84
CA HIS A 598 -5.16 -17.63 -48.74
C HIS A 598 -4.77 -17.27 -50.19
N ALA A 599 -4.00 -16.21 -50.38
CA ALA A 599 -3.52 -15.81 -51.71
C ALA A 599 -2.67 -16.91 -52.37
N TYR A 600 -1.84 -17.61 -51.59
CA TYR A 600 -1.04 -18.73 -52.07
C TYR A 600 -1.91 -19.92 -52.53
N LEU A 601 -2.92 -20.28 -51.74
CA LEU A 601 -3.86 -21.35 -52.09
C LEU A 601 -4.69 -21.01 -53.33
N GLU A 602 -5.14 -19.76 -53.46
CA GLU A 602 -5.86 -19.30 -54.66
C GLU A 602 -4.99 -19.36 -55.91
N ALA A 603 -3.71 -18.96 -55.81
CA ALA A 603 -2.77 -19.04 -56.93
C ALA A 603 -2.56 -20.48 -57.43
N ILE A 604 -2.37 -21.45 -56.51
CA ILE A 604 -2.25 -22.87 -56.86
C ILE A 604 -3.53 -23.38 -57.54
N LYS A 605 -4.70 -23.02 -57.00
CA LYS A 605 -5.97 -23.43 -57.57
C LYS A 605 -6.15 -22.89 -59.00
N HIS A 606 -5.79 -21.64 -59.23
CA HIS A 606 -5.85 -21.04 -60.58
C HIS A 606 -4.91 -21.76 -61.57
N GLU A 607 -3.69 -22.12 -61.13
CA GLU A 607 -2.75 -22.87 -61.97
C GLU A 607 -3.29 -24.26 -62.37
N LEU A 608 -3.98 -24.94 -61.45
CA LEU A 608 -4.64 -26.22 -61.72
C LEU A 608 -5.85 -26.09 -62.65
N GLU A 609 -6.66 -25.04 -62.48
CA GLU A 609 -7.78 -24.72 -63.39
C GLU A 609 -7.30 -24.46 -64.82
N LEU A 610 -6.22 -23.69 -64.99
CA LEU A 610 -5.60 -23.43 -66.30
C LEU A 610 -5.11 -24.73 -66.95
N GLY A 611 -4.47 -25.61 -66.17
CA GLY A 611 -4.07 -26.94 -66.64
C GLY A 611 -5.22 -27.77 -67.19
N ARG A 612 -6.39 -27.68 -66.54
CA ARG A 612 -7.61 -28.37 -66.96
C ARG A 612 -8.15 -27.82 -68.28
N GLU A 613 -8.22 -26.49 -68.41
CA GLU A 613 -8.68 -25.85 -69.64
C GLU A 613 -7.79 -26.21 -70.84
N ILE A 614 -6.47 -26.16 -70.66
CA ILE A 614 -5.49 -26.57 -71.69
C ILE A 614 -5.74 -28.02 -72.10
N GLN A 615 -5.88 -28.95 -71.15
CA GLN A 615 -6.17 -30.35 -71.43
C GLN A 615 -7.46 -30.54 -72.23
N GLN A 616 -8.55 -29.89 -71.80
CA GLN A 616 -9.85 -29.99 -72.49
C GLN A 616 -9.79 -29.48 -73.93
N SER A 617 -8.96 -28.47 -74.20
CA SER A 617 -8.77 -27.93 -75.55
C SER A 617 -8.15 -28.93 -76.54
N PHE A 618 -7.41 -29.92 -76.05
CA PHE A 618 -6.76 -30.95 -76.87
C PHE A 618 -7.66 -32.17 -77.15
N LEU A 619 -8.80 -32.34 -76.48
CA LEU A 619 -9.73 -33.43 -76.81
C LEU A 619 -10.51 -33.13 -78.11
N PRO A 620 -10.88 -34.15 -78.90
CA PRO A 620 -11.65 -33.94 -80.13
C PRO A 620 -13.01 -33.30 -79.82
N ARG A 621 -13.35 -32.22 -80.53
CA ARG A 621 -14.63 -31.51 -80.38
C ARG A 621 -15.80 -32.24 -81.04
N GLU A 622 -15.51 -32.94 -82.12
CA GLU A 622 -16.49 -33.68 -82.91
C GLU A 622 -15.91 -35.06 -83.23
N ILE A 623 -16.76 -36.09 -83.18
CA ILE A 623 -16.41 -37.45 -83.55
C ILE A 623 -16.86 -37.67 -85.00
N PRO A 624 -15.99 -38.19 -85.89
CA PRO A 624 -16.35 -38.47 -87.28
C PRO A 624 -17.58 -39.38 -87.38
N LEU A 625 -18.53 -39.00 -88.24
CA LEU A 625 -19.69 -39.84 -88.58
C LEU A 625 -19.27 -40.91 -89.59
N VAL A 626 -19.36 -42.17 -89.20
CA VAL A 626 -18.95 -43.32 -90.02
C VAL A 626 -20.18 -44.18 -90.31
N GLY A 627 -20.45 -44.44 -91.59
CA GLY A 627 -21.62 -45.25 -91.99
C GLY A 627 -21.56 -46.66 -91.40
N GLY A 628 -22.59 -47.05 -90.65
CA GLY A 628 -22.70 -48.38 -90.03
C GLY A 628 -21.97 -48.55 -88.69
N TRP A 629 -21.32 -47.50 -88.17
CA TRP A 629 -20.58 -47.53 -86.90
C TRP A 629 -21.03 -46.39 -85.98
N GLU A 630 -21.18 -46.69 -84.69
CA GLU A 630 -21.41 -45.70 -83.65
C GLU A 630 -20.17 -45.60 -82.76
N ILE A 631 -19.57 -44.41 -82.66
CA ILE A 631 -18.39 -44.16 -81.85
C ILE A 631 -18.78 -43.19 -80.73
N TYR A 632 -18.70 -43.66 -79.49
CA TYR A 632 -19.05 -42.87 -78.31
C TYR A 632 -17.86 -42.74 -77.35
N PRO A 633 -17.29 -41.54 -77.17
CA PRO A 633 -16.24 -41.32 -76.18
C PRO A 633 -16.83 -41.07 -74.78
N ALA A 634 -16.19 -41.65 -73.76
CA ALA A 634 -16.48 -41.37 -72.35
C ALA A 634 -15.19 -41.03 -71.61
N PHE A 635 -15.17 -39.89 -70.92
CA PHE A 635 -13.97 -39.41 -70.23
C PHE A 635 -14.34 -38.70 -68.92
N GLN A 636 -13.77 -39.17 -67.81
CA GLN A 636 -13.96 -38.57 -66.49
C GLN A 636 -12.60 -38.51 -65.77
N PRO A 637 -12.00 -37.33 -65.59
CA PRO A 637 -10.74 -37.20 -64.87
C PRO A 637 -10.94 -37.43 -63.36
N ALA A 638 -9.99 -38.10 -62.71
CA ALA A 638 -10.04 -38.38 -61.27
C ALA A 638 -9.63 -37.18 -60.38
N ARG A 639 -8.98 -36.16 -60.96
CA ARG A 639 -8.56 -34.90 -60.32
C ARG A 639 -8.85 -33.73 -61.27
N GLU A 640 -8.46 -32.52 -60.90
CA GLU A 640 -8.65 -31.30 -61.72
C GLU A 640 -7.96 -31.40 -63.09
N VAL A 641 -6.80 -32.06 -63.21
CA VAL A 641 -6.11 -32.35 -64.49
C VAL A 641 -5.78 -33.85 -64.57
N SER A 642 -5.98 -34.47 -65.73
CA SER A 642 -5.51 -35.85 -66.02
C SER A 642 -4.47 -35.86 -67.15
N GLY A 643 -3.58 -36.86 -67.17
CA GLY A 643 -2.72 -37.16 -68.32
C GLY A 643 -3.43 -37.98 -69.41
N ASP A 644 -4.59 -38.54 -69.08
CA ASP A 644 -5.36 -39.40 -69.98
C ASP A 644 -6.00 -38.62 -71.12
N PHE A 645 -6.05 -39.23 -72.31
CA PHE A 645 -6.78 -38.69 -73.45
C PHE A 645 -7.28 -39.74 -74.43
N TYR A 646 -8.21 -39.31 -75.27
CA TYR A 646 -8.65 -40.03 -76.45
C TYR A 646 -8.64 -39.11 -77.67
N ASP A 647 -8.52 -39.68 -78.87
CA ASP A 647 -8.69 -38.95 -80.13
C ASP A 647 -9.36 -39.84 -81.18
N VAL A 648 -10.15 -39.24 -82.06
CA VAL A 648 -10.79 -39.94 -83.18
C VAL A 648 -10.72 -39.07 -84.42
N PHE A 649 -10.16 -39.58 -85.51
CA PHE A 649 -10.02 -38.82 -86.74
C PHE A 649 -10.01 -39.68 -88.00
N THR A 650 -10.42 -39.08 -89.12
CA THR A 650 -10.48 -39.73 -90.43
C THR A 650 -9.20 -39.47 -91.22
N LEU A 651 -8.65 -40.52 -91.82
CA LEU A 651 -7.48 -40.48 -92.69
C LEU A 651 -7.88 -40.17 -94.16
N PRO A 652 -6.93 -39.77 -95.02
CA PRO A 652 -7.20 -39.49 -96.44
C PRO A 652 -7.83 -40.67 -97.20
N ASP A 653 -7.56 -41.91 -96.79
CA ASP A 653 -8.12 -43.16 -97.37
C ASP A 653 -9.50 -43.54 -96.78
N GLN A 654 -10.14 -42.62 -96.04
CA GLN A 654 -11.42 -42.78 -95.33
C GLN A 654 -11.44 -43.80 -94.18
N LYS A 655 -10.29 -44.35 -93.77
CA LYS A 655 -10.20 -45.11 -92.52
C LYS A 655 -10.27 -44.19 -91.31
N VAL A 656 -10.72 -44.72 -90.18
CA VAL A 656 -10.87 -43.96 -88.94
C VAL A 656 -9.90 -44.45 -87.89
N VAL A 657 -9.10 -43.52 -87.35
CA VAL A 657 -8.16 -43.79 -86.26
C VAL A 657 -8.87 -43.57 -84.92
N LEU A 658 -8.70 -44.52 -84.01
CA LEU A 658 -9.14 -44.49 -82.61
C LEU A 658 -7.90 -44.51 -81.72
N VAL A 659 -7.71 -43.48 -80.88
CA VAL A 659 -6.59 -43.40 -79.94
C VAL A 659 -7.11 -43.34 -78.51
N LEU A 660 -6.50 -44.12 -77.62
CA LEU A 660 -6.64 -44.05 -76.16
C LEU A 660 -5.25 -44.01 -75.55
N SER A 661 -4.99 -43.12 -74.62
CA SER A 661 -3.65 -42.95 -74.05
C SER A 661 -3.71 -42.46 -72.61
N ASP A 662 -2.80 -42.94 -71.76
CA ASP A 662 -2.58 -42.50 -70.37
C ASP A 662 -1.15 -41.98 -70.26
N VAL A 663 -1.01 -40.66 -70.04
CA VAL A 663 0.26 -39.99 -69.83
C VAL A 663 0.62 -39.96 -68.34
N SER A 664 1.84 -40.36 -68.01
CA SER A 664 2.35 -40.31 -66.65
C SER A 664 2.36 -38.87 -66.10
N GLY A 665 1.56 -38.61 -65.07
CA GLY A 665 1.49 -37.29 -64.42
C GLY A 665 0.07 -36.78 -64.31
N LYS A 666 -0.13 -35.72 -63.51
CA LYS A 666 -1.45 -35.11 -63.23
C LYS A 666 -1.38 -33.59 -63.08
N ASP A 667 -0.34 -32.97 -63.66
CA ASP A 667 -0.08 -31.53 -63.63
C ASP A 667 -0.24 -30.91 -65.03
N VAL A 668 -0.04 -29.60 -65.16
CA VAL A 668 -0.03 -28.89 -66.46
C VAL A 668 0.98 -29.52 -67.43
N GLY A 669 2.11 -30.02 -66.91
CA GLY A 669 3.12 -30.72 -67.69
C GLY A 669 2.56 -31.96 -68.41
N ALA A 670 1.78 -32.78 -67.70
CA ALA A 670 1.10 -33.95 -68.28
C ALA A 670 0.14 -33.57 -69.42
N ALA A 671 -0.65 -32.50 -69.26
CA ALA A 671 -1.57 -32.02 -70.29
C ALA A 671 -0.85 -31.53 -71.56
N LEU A 672 0.30 -30.85 -71.42
CA LEU A 672 1.11 -30.42 -72.57
C LEU A 672 1.73 -31.61 -73.31
N PHE A 673 2.20 -32.61 -72.57
CA PHE A 673 2.78 -33.82 -73.17
C PHE A 673 1.71 -34.66 -73.88
N MET A 674 0.51 -34.75 -73.30
CA MET A 674 -0.69 -35.30 -73.95
C MET A 674 -0.98 -34.61 -75.29
N GLY A 675 -1.02 -33.27 -75.33
CA GLY A 675 -1.23 -32.51 -76.57
C GLY A 675 -0.15 -32.78 -77.62
N MET A 676 1.11 -32.93 -77.21
CA MET A 676 2.23 -33.27 -78.10
C MET A 676 2.08 -34.66 -78.71
N ILE A 677 1.82 -35.70 -77.91
CA ILE A 677 1.63 -37.07 -78.40
C ILE A 677 0.49 -37.11 -79.41
N ARG A 678 -0.67 -36.54 -79.05
CA ARG A 678 -1.84 -36.49 -79.92
C ARG A 678 -1.50 -35.85 -81.28
N THR A 679 -0.82 -34.71 -81.26
CA THR A 679 -0.47 -33.97 -82.48
C THR A 679 0.49 -34.77 -83.36
N LEU A 680 1.51 -35.40 -82.78
CA LEU A 680 2.46 -36.24 -83.50
C LEU A 680 1.77 -37.46 -84.12
N ILE A 681 0.92 -38.16 -83.37
CA ILE A 681 0.17 -39.31 -83.87
C ILE A 681 -0.69 -38.91 -85.07
N ARG A 682 -1.43 -37.81 -84.98
CA ARG A 682 -2.28 -37.34 -86.08
C ARG A 682 -1.47 -36.98 -87.32
N ALA A 683 -0.46 -36.13 -87.18
CA ALA A 683 0.35 -35.67 -88.30
C ALA A 683 1.11 -36.81 -89.00
N LEU A 684 1.72 -37.70 -88.22
CA LEU A 684 2.47 -38.83 -88.76
C LEU A 684 1.56 -39.89 -89.39
N SER A 685 0.36 -40.11 -88.84
CA SER A 685 -0.62 -41.03 -89.44
C SER A 685 -1.09 -40.52 -90.81
N GLU A 686 -1.41 -39.22 -90.92
CA GLU A 686 -1.82 -38.61 -92.20
C GLU A 686 -0.69 -38.65 -93.24
N GLN A 687 0.55 -38.38 -92.81
CA GLN A 687 1.72 -38.45 -93.68
C GLN A 687 1.97 -39.89 -94.17
N LEU A 688 1.95 -40.88 -93.28
CA LEU A 688 2.21 -42.27 -93.65
C LEU A 688 1.20 -42.81 -94.66
N VAL A 689 -0.08 -42.44 -94.54
CA VAL A 689 -1.09 -42.81 -95.54
C VAL A 689 -0.78 -42.17 -96.89
N SER A 690 -0.31 -40.93 -96.91
CA SER A 690 0.09 -40.22 -98.13
C SER A 690 1.30 -40.88 -98.81
N ASP A 691 2.18 -41.50 -98.01
CA ASP A 691 3.35 -42.26 -98.45
C ASP A 691 3.05 -43.77 -98.71
N GLU A 692 1.77 -44.15 -98.85
CA GLU A 692 1.29 -45.53 -99.06
C GLU A 692 1.78 -46.54 -98.01
N SER A 693 2.01 -46.09 -96.77
CA SER A 693 2.50 -46.88 -95.64
C SER A 693 1.42 -47.13 -94.58
N ASP A 694 1.61 -48.15 -93.73
CA ASP A 694 0.68 -48.46 -92.64
C ASP A 694 0.63 -47.31 -91.61
N PRO A 695 -0.54 -46.67 -91.40
CA PRO A 695 -0.70 -45.59 -90.41
C PRO A 695 -0.35 -46.01 -88.98
N LEU A 696 -0.43 -47.31 -88.63
CA LEU A 696 -0.04 -47.79 -87.28
C LEU A 696 1.44 -47.54 -86.96
N ASN A 697 2.31 -47.39 -87.98
CA ASN A 697 3.72 -47.03 -87.79
C ASN A 697 3.90 -45.63 -87.19
N ALA A 698 2.86 -44.78 -87.16
CA ALA A 698 2.88 -43.48 -86.49
C ALA A 698 3.22 -43.61 -85.01
N VAL A 699 2.83 -44.71 -84.35
CA VAL A 699 3.15 -44.95 -82.94
C VAL A 699 4.65 -45.14 -82.73
N ASP A 700 5.31 -45.92 -83.59
CA ASP A 700 6.77 -46.13 -83.49
C ASP A 700 7.57 -44.86 -83.80
N LEU A 701 7.15 -44.11 -84.84
CA LEU A 701 7.78 -42.82 -85.17
C LEU A 701 7.59 -41.79 -84.05
N THR A 702 6.39 -41.74 -83.45
CA THR A 702 6.13 -40.88 -82.29
C THR A 702 7.00 -41.29 -81.10
N ASN A 703 7.08 -42.59 -80.79
CA ASN A 703 7.93 -43.08 -79.70
C ASN A 703 9.41 -42.72 -79.91
N ARG A 704 9.95 -42.91 -81.11
CA ARG A 704 11.31 -42.51 -81.45
C ARG A 704 11.52 -41.00 -81.33
N TYR A 705 10.57 -40.20 -81.77
CA TYR A 705 10.63 -38.75 -81.63
C TYR A 705 10.69 -38.33 -80.15
N LEU A 706 9.80 -38.88 -79.31
CA LEU A 706 9.77 -38.61 -77.88
C LEU A 706 11.08 -39.03 -77.19
N ILE A 707 11.61 -40.21 -77.52
CA ILE A 707 12.89 -40.69 -76.96
C ILE A 707 14.05 -39.79 -77.35
N ASN A 708 14.13 -39.37 -78.62
CA ASN A 708 15.27 -38.60 -79.11
C ASN A 708 15.25 -37.13 -78.68
N HIS A 709 14.05 -36.55 -78.47
CA HIS A 709 13.91 -35.11 -78.26
C HIS A 709 13.36 -34.70 -76.88
N HIS A 710 12.66 -35.59 -76.18
CA HIS A 710 11.95 -35.25 -74.94
C HIS A 710 12.30 -36.13 -73.74
N TYR A 711 12.89 -37.30 -73.95
CA TYR A 711 13.27 -38.20 -72.85
C TYR A 711 14.39 -37.61 -71.99
N GLY A 712 14.13 -37.49 -70.68
CA GLY A 712 15.10 -36.94 -69.71
C GLY A 712 15.30 -35.42 -69.80
N ASN A 713 14.55 -34.72 -70.63
CA ASN A 713 14.65 -33.26 -70.75
C ASN A 713 14.23 -32.59 -69.42
N ASN A 714 15.07 -31.69 -68.90
CA ASN A 714 14.93 -31.07 -67.58
C ASN A 714 14.75 -32.06 -66.39
N GLY A 715 15.26 -33.29 -66.51
CA GLY A 715 15.21 -34.29 -65.44
C GLY A 715 13.82 -34.92 -65.19
N ARG A 716 12.84 -34.65 -66.06
CA ARG A 716 11.51 -35.29 -66.03
C ARG A 716 11.47 -36.45 -67.03
N TYR A 717 11.07 -37.63 -66.55
CA TYR A 717 10.92 -38.84 -67.35
C TYR A 717 9.44 -39.13 -67.52
N MET A 718 8.82 -38.45 -68.49
CA MET A 718 7.41 -38.67 -68.80
C MET A 718 7.27 -39.77 -69.85
N TYR A 719 6.28 -40.62 -69.67
CA TYR A 719 5.93 -41.69 -70.60
C TYR A 719 4.42 -41.71 -70.78
N ALA A 720 3.96 -42.40 -71.82
CA ALA A 720 2.55 -42.65 -72.01
C ALA A 720 2.35 -44.11 -72.42
N THR A 721 1.25 -44.69 -71.95
CA THR A 721 0.73 -45.92 -72.55
C THR A 721 -0.29 -45.53 -73.62
N LEU A 722 -0.30 -46.19 -74.76
CA LEU A 722 -1.16 -45.81 -75.88
C LEU A 722 -1.73 -47.02 -76.62
N PHE A 723 -3.02 -46.98 -76.93
CA PHE A 723 -3.71 -47.86 -77.85
C PHE A 723 -4.10 -47.04 -79.09
N MET A 724 -3.75 -47.53 -80.27
CA MET A 724 -4.19 -46.95 -81.55
C MET A 724 -4.80 -48.04 -82.42
N GLY A 725 -6.06 -47.87 -82.79
CA GLY A 725 -6.78 -48.72 -83.74
C GLY A 725 -7.09 -47.95 -85.03
N VAL A 726 -7.09 -48.65 -86.16
CA VAL A 726 -7.47 -48.14 -87.48
C VAL A 726 -8.65 -48.98 -87.95
N LEU A 727 -9.82 -48.36 -87.97
CA LEU A 727 -11.07 -48.92 -88.47
C LEU A 727 -11.17 -48.70 -89.97
N ASP A 728 -11.27 -49.79 -90.71
CA ASP A 728 -11.73 -49.80 -92.09
C ASP A 728 -13.25 -50.02 -92.11
N PRO A 729 -14.04 -48.97 -92.38
CA PRO A 729 -15.50 -49.06 -92.33
C PRO A 729 -16.09 -49.88 -93.49
N VAL A 730 -15.34 -50.06 -94.59
CA VAL A 730 -15.81 -50.80 -95.77
C VAL A 730 -15.65 -52.30 -95.56
N ASN A 731 -14.48 -52.71 -95.04
CA ASN A 731 -14.19 -54.12 -94.78
C ASN A 731 -14.66 -54.59 -93.40
N CYS A 732 -15.15 -53.68 -92.56
CA CYS A 732 -15.54 -53.94 -91.17
C CYS A 732 -14.41 -54.56 -90.33
N THR A 733 -13.17 -54.14 -90.57
CA THR A 733 -11.98 -54.63 -89.86
C THR A 733 -11.32 -53.52 -89.06
N ILE A 734 -10.84 -53.86 -87.85
CA ILE A 734 -9.96 -52.99 -87.06
C ILE A 734 -8.58 -53.65 -86.97
N THR A 735 -7.55 -52.93 -87.41
CA THR A 735 -6.15 -53.25 -87.10
C THR A 735 -5.68 -52.35 -85.97
N TYR A 736 -4.82 -52.82 -85.07
CA TYR A 736 -4.41 -52.01 -83.93
C TYR A 736 -2.96 -52.27 -83.52
N VAL A 737 -2.39 -51.29 -82.82
CA VAL A 737 -1.15 -51.41 -82.05
C VAL A 737 -1.44 -51.02 -80.61
N ASN A 738 -0.90 -51.80 -79.68
CA ASN A 738 -0.98 -51.51 -78.25
C ASN A 738 0.44 -51.29 -77.71
N ALA A 739 0.75 -50.04 -77.38
CA ALA A 739 1.98 -49.58 -76.76
C ALA A 739 1.85 -49.55 -75.22
N GLY A 740 1.57 -50.72 -74.63
CA GLY A 740 1.53 -50.92 -73.17
C GLY A 740 0.27 -50.40 -72.46
N HIS A 741 -0.78 -50.05 -73.21
CA HIS A 741 -2.08 -49.65 -72.66
C HIS A 741 -2.93 -50.86 -72.30
N ASN A 742 -3.97 -50.66 -71.48
CA ASN A 742 -4.91 -51.74 -71.17
C ASN A 742 -5.56 -52.26 -72.47
N PRO A 743 -5.60 -53.58 -72.69
CA PRO A 743 -6.14 -54.15 -73.91
C PRO A 743 -7.66 -53.87 -74.01
N PRO A 744 -8.17 -53.57 -75.22
CA PRO A 744 -9.60 -53.33 -75.41
C PRO A 744 -10.40 -54.62 -75.17
N ALA A 745 -11.63 -54.46 -74.69
CA ALA A 745 -12.59 -55.56 -74.53
C ALA A 745 -13.54 -55.61 -75.72
N VAL A 746 -13.69 -56.78 -76.33
CA VAL A 746 -14.74 -57.04 -77.33
C VAL A 746 -15.91 -57.67 -76.61
N VAL A 747 -17.05 -56.98 -76.59
CA VAL A 747 -18.29 -57.48 -76.01
C VAL A 747 -19.24 -57.79 -77.17
N ASN A 748 -19.53 -59.08 -77.37
CA ASN A 748 -20.54 -59.47 -78.36
C ASN A 748 -21.93 -59.07 -77.85
N ALA A 749 -22.80 -58.60 -78.74
CA ALA A 749 -24.20 -58.39 -78.40
C ALA A 749 -24.82 -59.73 -77.95
N THR A 750 -25.28 -59.80 -76.71
CA THR A 750 -26.16 -60.88 -76.23
C THR A 750 -27.59 -60.65 -76.66
#